data_AF-A0A9X3PEZ1-F1
#
_entry.id   AF-A0A9X3PEZ1-F1
#
_cell.length_a   1.000
_cell.length_b   1.000
_cell.length_c   1.000
_cell.angle_alpha   90.00
_cell.angle_beta   90.00
_cell.angle_gamma   90.00
#
_symmetry.space_group_name_H-M   'P 1'
#
loop_
_entity.id
_entity.type
_entity.pdbx_description
1 polymer ?
#
loop_
_entity_poly.entity_id
_entity_poly.type
_entity_poly.pdbx_seq_one_letter_code
_entity_poly.pdbx_strand_id
1 'polypeptide(L)'
;MPSPLPLRRRDLLVGGVAGLAVAAAAAESAWSLREAAGDSAIPEPVRTGPIHMQITAHPDDCLYFINPRVARVLDDGAGLCTVVLTAGEAAGANAWSPAAPADFAGYAAARDNGLRRAYALLALGDADAPWDRYLAPLDSGQEVELCVLRDKPQVHVIFCSLWTNLGRITGEFTRLLALWEGRLDDSLVLPPTGSPLTAESTVDRSTVQATLLELLERYQPAVVNTLDPDPDPVVGERLGAEQPGYSDHIDHTAAALFAWEAVRTWGAARTVEAWRGYYNRRWPGNLGAADLEPKGRALDVYSWNDGADCGLPSGCGDRLIAGPGAGITYGHATHPRYTAAVAAAEIDGRIRPITVRDNTAQLLGDDGWEDLGGPDTLPSLELAGTKLYVISAEHTHDPATHARDVHCYDLVSGQWQLLGNPAGTGPDARIAGQVAAADDGRTALACMRDPDDGLAVRVRTEGGVWAAWARLDGPAVHDAPAALALDGAFTIIAATPDNVAVWEGDGVDWTSRMLDLPGPDDLPFLPASAVTAAQAPDGRAVLASRVAGSSDVALHIGRGEDWTGVRVPLEGGVLAPAMAIGPEGALAVVCDDGSGAPAVLVLTLADLESAGAGRFGLLSRPWTRGDITVVKRPAAAFGSDGALRLWTVAADGELWTAEAEPGGEPPVSWSHAT
;
A
#
# COMPACT_ATOMS: atom_id res chain seq x y z
N MET A 1 -7.91 43.78 76.19
CA MET A 1 -8.27 43.63 74.76
C MET A 1 -7.19 44.28 73.90
N PRO A 2 -6.32 43.48 73.26
CA PRO A 2 -5.58 43.90 72.07
C PRO A 2 -6.13 43.19 70.82
N SER A 3 -6.29 43.95 69.74
CA SER A 3 -6.79 43.48 68.44
C SER A 3 -5.84 42.46 67.78
N PRO A 4 -6.34 41.44 67.05
CA PRO A 4 -5.49 40.55 66.27
C PRO A 4 -5.04 41.24 64.96
N LEU A 5 -3.77 41.04 64.61
CA LEU A 5 -3.18 41.44 63.32
C LEU A 5 -3.75 40.56 62.19
N PRO A 6 -3.93 41.10 60.96
CA PRO A 6 -4.41 40.29 59.84
C PRO A 6 -3.27 39.44 59.25
N LEU A 7 -3.51 38.13 59.14
CA LEU A 7 -2.66 37.20 58.41
C LEU A 7 -2.65 37.57 56.92
N ARG A 8 -1.46 37.72 56.34
CA ARG A 8 -1.28 37.99 54.91
C ARG A 8 -1.56 36.73 54.09
N ARG A 9 -2.32 36.89 53.00
CA ARG A 9 -2.71 35.90 51.98
C ARG A 9 -1.56 35.16 51.24
N ARG A 10 -0.31 35.25 51.69
CA ARG A 10 0.85 34.69 50.97
C ARG A 10 1.40 33.36 51.50
N ASP A 11 0.94 32.89 52.66
CA ASP A 11 1.45 31.63 53.24
C ASP A 11 0.59 30.39 52.93
N LEU A 12 -0.52 30.55 52.18
CA LEU A 12 -1.40 29.44 51.78
C LEU A 12 -1.13 28.89 50.36
N LEU A 13 -0.20 29.48 49.60
CA LEU A 13 0.12 29.04 48.24
C LEU A 13 1.37 28.15 48.14
N VAL A 14 2.20 28.10 49.18
CA VAL A 14 3.43 27.26 49.17
C VAL A 14 3.18 25.86 49.74
N GLY A 15 2.14 25.67 50.57
CA GLY A 15 1.77 24.35 51.12
C GLY A 15 0.96 23.46 50.15
N GLY A 16 0.30 24.04 49.14
CA GLY A 16 -0.52 23.28 48.18
C GLY A 16 0.26 22.62 47.04
N VAL A 17 1.36 23.25 46.59
CA VAL A 17 2.18 22.74 45.49
C VAL A 17 3.08 21.58 45.93
N ALA A 18 3.58 21.60 47.18
CA ALA A 18 4.38 20.50 47.72
C ALA A 18 3.53 19.23 47.99
N GLY A 19 2.25 19.38 48.37
CA GLY A 19 1.34 18.24 48.59
C GLY A 19 0.92 17.53 47.30
N LEU A 20 0.76 18.26 46.19
CA LEU A 20 0.46 17.69 44.86
C LEU A 20 1.66 16.96 44.25
N ALA A 21 2.88 17.47 44.43
CA ALA A 21 4.10 16.81 43.95
C ALA A 21 4.38 15.49 44.71
N VAL A 22 4.08 15.42 46.01
CA VAL A 22 4.24 14.19 46.81
C VAL A 22 3.14 13.17 46.49
N ALA A 23 1.92 13.60 46.14
CA ALA A 23 0.86 12.70 45.69
C ALA A 23 1.12 12.13 44.29
N ALA A 24 1.69 12.92 43.36
CA ALA A 24 2.11 12.45 42.05
C ALA A 24 3.30 11.47 42.13
N ALA A 25 4.33 11.80 42.92
CA ALA A 25 5.47 10.91 43.14
C ALA A 25 5.09 9.62 43.89
N ALA A 26 4.13 9.68 44.82
CA ALA A 26 3.62 8.48 45.51
C ALA A 26 2.69 7.64 44.62
N ALA A 27 1.98 8.24 43.66
CA ALA A 27 1.20 7.52 42.66
C ALA A 27 2.10 6.83 41.62
N GLU A 28 3.17 7.49 41.17
CA GLU A 28 4.19 6.86 40.33
C GLU A 28 4.93 5.74 41.08
N SER A 29 5.27 5.94 42.35
CA SER A 29 5.92 4.91 43.18
C SER A 29 4.99 3.72 43.49
N ALA A 30 3.68 3.95 43.65
CA ALA A 30 2.70 2.89 43.86
C ALA A 30 2.37 2.11 42.57
N TRP A 31 2.55 2.75 41.40
CA TRP A 31 2.48 2.09 40.09
C TRP A 31 3.71 1.21 39.83
N SER A 32 4.92 1.72 40.10
CA SER A 32 6.15 0.93 40.01
C SER A 32 6.21 -0.23 41.03
N LEU A 33 5.54 -0.10 42.17
CA LEU A 33 5.38 -1.21 43.13
C LEU A 33 4.32 -2.24 42.70
N ARG A 34 3.41 -1.89 41.77
CA ARG A 34 2.53 -2.86 41.11
C ARG A 34 3.25 -3.62 39.99
N GLU A 35 4.19 -2.99 39.28
CA GLU A 35 5.07 -3.67 38.29
C GLU A 35 5.95 -4.75 38.93
N ALA A 36 6.39 -4.58 40.18
CA ALA A 36 7.23 -5.55 40.85
C ALA A 36 6.49 -6.79 41.39
N ALA A 37 5.15 -6.84 41.32
CA ALA A 37 4.33 -7.83 42.02
C ALA A 37 3.20 -8.48 41.17
N GLY A 38 3.27 -8.42 39.84
CA GLY A 38 2.39 -9.22 38.99
C GLY A 38 3.10 -9.60 37.70
N ASP A 39 2.92 -10.84 37.25
CA ASP A 39 3.07 -11.19 35.84
C ASP A 39 2.30 -10.12 35.04
N SER A 40 2.99 -9.15 34.47
CA SER A 40 2.34 -8.14 33.65
C SER A 40 2.03 -8.79 32.32
N ALA A 41 0.85 -9.41 32.24
CA ALA A 41 0.32 -9.89 30.98
C ALA A 41 0.37 -8.78 29.94
N ILE A 42 0.82 -9.12 28.73
CA ILE A 42 0.84 -8.22 27.57
C ILE A 42 -0.56 -7.61 27.44
N PRO A 43 -0.72 -6.27 27.34
CA PRO A 43 -2.02 -5.65 27.21
C PRO A 43 -2.74 -6.20 25.96
N GLU A 44 -4.01 -6.57 26.12
CA GLU A 44 -4.85 -7.02 25.01
C GLU A 44 -5.15 -5.84 24.06
N PRO A 45 -5.15 -6.07 22.73
CA PRO A 45 -5.50 -5.03 21.78
C PRO A 45 -6.91 -4.47 22.04
N VAL A 46 -7.05 -3.14 22.10
CA VAL A 46 -8.35 -2.49 22.27
C VAL A 46 -9.14 -2.54 20.96
N ARG A 47 -10.27 -3.24 20.96
CA ARG A 47 -11.11 -3.48 19.77
C ARG A 47 -12.37 -2.61 19.78
N THR A 48 -12.22 -1.33 19.44
CA THR A 48 -13.37 -0.42 19.23
C THR A 48 -13.80 -0.31 17.78
N GLY A 49 -13.04 -0.89 16.85
CA GLY A 49 -13.25 -0.90 15.40
C GLY A 49 -12.31 -1.90 14.72
N PRO A 50 -12.20 -1.89 13.38
CA PRO A 50 -11.25 -2.75 12.68
C PRO A 50 -9.80 -2.41 13.08
N ILE A 51 -8.93 -3.42 13.06
CA ILE A 51 -7.50 -3.25 13.30
C ILE A 51 -6.75 -3.40 11.98
N HIS A 52 -5.90 -2.42 11.68
CA HIS A 52 -4.93 -2.52 10.59
C HIS A 52 -3.58 -2.91 11.16
N MET A 53 -2.92 -3.86 10.53
CA MET A 53 -1.55 -4.24 10.86
C MET A 53 -0.58 -3.76 9.77
N GLN A 54 0.57 -3.25 10.15
CA GLN A 54 1.71 -2.98 9.27
C GLN A 54 2.85 -3.90 9.68
N ILE A 55 3.39 -4.68 8.76
CA ILE A 55 4.58 -5.50 8.98
C ILE A 55 5.70 -4.94 8.11
N THR A 56 6.68 -4.27 8.73
CA THR A 56 7.75 -3.55 8.05
C THR A 56 9.13 -3.97 8.53
N ALA A 57 10.16 -3.63 7.76
CA ALA A 57 11.54 -3.94 8.11
C ALA A 57 12.10 -2.94 9.12
N HIS A 58 11.82 -1.65 8.90
CA HIS A 58 12.37 -0.54 9.69
C HIS A 58 11.29 0.40 10.23
N PRO A 59 11.63 1.25 11.22
CA PRO A 59 10.69 2.20 11.82
C PRO A 59 10.12 3.26 10.86
N ASP A 60 10.80 3.61 9.77
CA ASP A 60 10.38 4.65 8.82
C ASP A 60 9.46 4.17 7.70
N ASP A 61 9.53 2.88 7.37
CA ASP A 61 8.86 2.27 6.20
C ASP A 61 7.38 2.64 6.07
N CYS A 62 6.64 2.58 7.18
CA CYS A 62 5.21 2.91 7.19
C CYS A 62 4.93 4.40 6.91
N LEU A 63 5.82 5.30 7.32
CA LEU A 63 5.70 6.74 7.07
C LEU A 63 6.08 7.08 5.62
N TYR A 64 7.08 6.37 5.07
CA TYR A 64 7.62 6.59 3.74
C TYR A 64 6.70 6.05 2.65
N PHE A 65 6.23 4.81 2.81
CA PHE A 65 5.69 4.03 1.70
C PHE A 65 4.22 3.65 1.87
N ILE A 66 3.70 3.64 3.11
CA ILE A 66 2.30 3.26 3.39
C ILE A 66 1.44 4.51 3.60
N ASN A 67 1.90 5.49 4.38
CA ASN A 67 1.21 6.76 4.58
C ASN A 67 0.97 7.50 3.23
N PRO A 68 -0.21 8.09 2.93
CA PRO A 68 -1.28 8.54 3.83
C PRO A 68 -2.28 7.46 4.29
N ARG A 69 -2.15 6.18 3.87
CA ARG A 69 -3.05 5.10 4.31
C ARG A 69 -3.19 5.03 5.83
N VAL A 70 -2.07 5.10 6.54
CA VAL A 70 -2.03 5.04 8.02
C VAL A 70 -2.80 6.21 8.64
N ALA A 71 -2.57 7.43 8.17
CA ALA A 71 -3.27 8.61 8.67
C ALA A 71 -4.79 8.50 8.50
N ARG A 72 -5.25 8.07 7.31
CA ARG A 72 -6.69 7.97 6.98
C ARG A 72 -7.44 6.97 7.85
N VAL A 73 -6.89 5.78 8.08
CA VAL A 73 -7.56 4.77 8.92
C VAL A 73 -7.56 5.16 10.40
N LEU A 74 -6.54 5.90 10.86
CA LEU A 74 -6.51 6.46 12.22
C LEU A 74 -7.54 7.57 12.42
N ASP A 75 -7.79 8.38 11.38
CA ASP A 75 -8.81 9.43 11.36
C ASP A 75 -10.22 8.82 11.37
N ASP A 76 -10.42 7.71 10.63
CA ASP A 76 -11.64 6.90 10.64
C ASP A 76 -11.85 6.08 11.94
N GLY A 77 -10.92 6.20 12.90
CA GLY A 77 -11.04 5.57 14.22
C GLY A 77 -10.63 4.10 14.28
N ALA A 78 -9.99 3.57 13.24
CA ALA A 78 -9.46 2.21 13.25
C ALA A 78 -8.31 2.04 14.26
N GLY A 79 -8.16 0.82 14.77
CA GLY A 79 -6.99 0.41 15.54
C GLY A 79 -5.79 0.16 14.63
N LEU A 80 -4.59 0.31 15.18
CA LEU A 80 -3.33 0.20 14.45
C LEU A 80 -2.31 -0.64 15.23
N CYS A 81 -1.68 -1.60 14.55
CA CYS A 81 -0.53 -2.32 15.10
C CYS A 81 0.59 -2.36 14.07
N THR A 82 1.70 -1.67 14.35
CA THR A 82 2.90 -1.73 13.50
C THR A 82 3.93 -2.67 14.11
N VAL A 83 4.31 -3.70 13.38
CA VAL A 83 5.39 -4.62 13.72
C VAL A 83 6.62 -4.25 12.91
N VAL A 84 7.70 -3.89 13.59
CA VAL A 84 8.99 -3.55 13.00
C VAL A 84 9.96 -4.68 13.29
N LEU A 85 10.41 -5.37 12.24
CA LEU A 85 11.22 -6.58 12.39
C LEU A 85 12.66 -6.28 12.82
N THR A 86 13.26 -5.20 12.34
CA THR A 86 14.68 -4.91 12.58
C THR A 86 14.90 -3.64 13.41
N ALA A 87 16.06 -3.53 14.04
CA ALA A 87 16.44 -2.36 14.85
C ALA A 87 16.77 -1.12 13.99
N GLY A 88 17.00 -1.30 12.68
CA GLY A 88 17.22 -0.18 11.76
C GLY A 88 18.50 0.62 12.05
N GLU A 89 19.50 0.03 12.69
CA GLU A 89 20.66 0.74 13.22
C GLU A 89 21.68 1.19 12.15
N ALA A 90 21.50 0.79 10.89
CA ALA A 90 22.32 1.14 9.72
C ALA A 90 23.85 1.09 9.95
N ALA A 91 24.49 2.23 10.24
CA ALA A 91 25.93 2.36 10.54
C ALA A 91 26.19 2.86 11.98
N GLY A 92 25.15 2.99 12.79
CA GLY A 92 25.20 3.43 14.19
C GLY A 92 25.40 4.93 14.40
N ALA A 93 25.44 5.75 13.34
CA ALA A 93 25.69 7.19 13.48
C ALA A 93 24.40 8.01 13.35
N ASN A 94 23.82 8.44 14.48
CA ASN A 94 22.69 9.38 14.49
C ASN A 94 23.15 10.85 14.48
N ALA A 95 23.90 11.25 13.47
CA ALA A 95 24.47 12.58 13.38
C ALA A 95 24.62 13.06 11.94
N TRP A 96 24.59 14.38 11.78
CA TRP A 96 24.85 15.07 10.51
C TRP A 96 26.32 14.94 10.07
N SER A 97 27.22 14.67 11.01
CA SER A 97 28.63 14.46 10.73
C SER A 97 28.91 12.97 10.52
N PRO A 98 29.46 12.57 9.36
CA PRO A 98 29.86 11.18 9.11
C PRO A 98 31.06 10.73 9.97
N ALA A 99 31.66 11.63 10.75
CA ALA A 99 32.75 11.33 11.68
C ALA A 99 32.26 10.99 13.11
N ALA A 100 30.95 11.04 13.37
CA ALA A 100 30.41 10.65 14.67
C ALA A 100 30.70 9.15 14.95
N PRO A 101 31.09 8.79 16.18
CA PRO A 101 31.28 7.39 16.54
C PRO A 101 29.95 6.63 16.40
N ALA A 102 30.04 5.36 16.02
CA ALA A 102 28.88 4.49 15.94
C ALA A 102 28.36 4.16 17.36
N ASP A 103 27.08 4.40 17.57
CA ASP A 103 26.25 3.98 18.69
C ASP A 103 24.99 3.30 18.11
N PHE A 104 25.09 2.00 17.84
CA PHE A 104 24.03 1.24 17.19
C PHE A 104 22.74 1.19 18.04
N ALA A 105 22.87 0.90 19.33
CA ALA A 105 21.74 0.84 20.25
C ALA A 105 21.10 2.22 20.47
N GLY A 106 21.91 3.28 20.54
CA GLY A 106 21.42 4.64 20.64
C GLY A 106 20.74 5.12 19.36
N TYR A 107 21.27 4.76 18.19
CA TYR A 107 20.61 5.13 16.93
C TYR A 107 19.29 4.39 16.74
N ALA A 108 19.24 3.08 17.00
CA ALA A 108 17.99 2.31 17.00
C ALA A 108 16.93 2.96 17.90
N ALA A 109 17.30 3.28 19.15
CA ALA A 109 16.39 3.94 20.09
C ALA A 109 15.88 5.30 19.57
N ALA A 110 16.73 6.08 18.90
CA ALA A 110 16.31 7.36 18.33
C ALA A 110 15.26 7.20 17.22
N ARG A 111 15.41 6.18 16.37
CA ARG A 111 14.43 5.86 15.32
C ARG A 111 13.11 5.39 15.92
N ASP A 112 13.16 4.53 16.94
CA ASP A 112 11.97 4.06 17.66
C ASP A 112 11.23 5.22 18.35
N ASN A 113 11.97 6.18 18.92
CA ASN A 113 11.40 7.42 19.45
C ASN A 113 10.71 8.23 18.35
N GLY A 114 11.37 8.41 17.21
CA GLY A 114 10.83 9.15 16.07
C GLY A 114 9.50 8.56 15.57
N LEU A 115 9.43 7.23 15.45
CA LEU A 115 8.20 6.56 14.97
C LEU A 115 7.05 6.75 15.96
N ARG A 116 7.30 6.55 17.26
CA ARG A 116 6.29 6.75 18.30
C ARG A 116 5.76 8.19 18.31
N ARG A 117 6.64 9.18 18.15
CA ARG A 117 6.24 10.59 18.07
C ARG A 117 5.42 10.89 16.80
N ALA A 118 5.83 10.35 15.66
CA ALA A 118 5.09 10.51 14.41
C ALA A 118 3.69 9.89 14.48
N TYR A 119 3.55 8.71 15.10
CA TYR A 119 2.25 8.07 15.29
C TYR A 119 1.38 8.81 16.31
N ALA A 120 1.96 9.30 17.40
CA ALA A 120 1.25 10.16 18.35
C ALA A 120 0.69 11.42 17.64
N LEU A 121 1.50 12.05 16.78
CA LEU A 121 1.06 13.17 15.96
C LEU A 121 -0.09 12.79 15.02
N LEU A 122 0.04 11.70 14.25
CA LEU A 122 -0.99 11.27 13.31
C LEU A 122 -2.30 10.91 14.02
N ALA A 123 -2.21 10.32 15.22
CA ALA A 123 -3.36 9.76 15.90
C ALA A 123 -4.07 10.74 16.84
N LEU A 124 -3.35 11.72 17.40
CA LEU A 124 -3.83 12.67 18.42
C LEU A 124 -3.56 14.15 18.09
N GLY A 125 -2.77 14.43 17.05
CA GLY A 125 -2.30 15.79 16.77
C GLY A 125 -1.21 16.28 17.74
N ASP A 126 -0.69 15.41 18.59
CA ASP A 126 0.34 15.72 19.60
C ASP A 126 1.50 14.72 19.51
N ALA A 127 2.66 15.18 19.05
CA ALA A 127 3.85 14.35 18.87
C ALA A 127 4.48 13.90 20.21
N ASP A 128 4.18 14.59 21.31
CA ASP A 128 4.77 14.32 22.62
C ASP A 128 3.84 13.53 23.53
N ALA A 129 2.70 13.04 22.99
CA ALA A 129 1.77 12.20 23.73
C ALA A 129 2.49 10.92 24.22
N PRO A 130 2.24 10.52 25.48
CA PRO A 130 3.06 9.50 26.13
C PRO A 130 2.71 8.07 25.69
N TRP A 131 3.71 7.21 25.73
CA TRP A 131 3.61 5.79 25.43
C TRP A 131 3.94 4.95 26.66
N ASP A 132 3.15 3.91 26.89
CA ASP A 132 3.50 2.84 27.83
C ASP A 132 4.30 1.78 27.08
N ARG A 133 5.38 1.28 27.69
CA ARG A 133 6.35 0.37 27.05
C ARG A 133 6.51 -0.88 27.90
N TYR A 134 6.43 -2.04 27.25
CA TYR A 134 6.44 -3.34 27.90
C TYR A 134 7.46 -4.25 27.25
N LEU A 135 8.14 -5.07 28.06
CA LEU A 135 8.77 -6.30 27.59
C LEU A 135 7.64 -7.31 27.36
N ALA A 136 7.53 -7.82 26.13
CA ALA A 136 6.50 -8.77 25.74
C ALA A 136 7.16 -10.11 25.35
N PRO A 137 7.20 -11.10 26.26
CA PRO A 137 7.59 -12.46 25.92
C PRO A 137 6.47 -13.12 25.12
N LEU A 138 6.79 -13.64 23.95
CA LEU A 138 5.87 -14.33 23.05
C LEU A 138 6.00 -15.84 23.20
N ASP A 139 4.93 -16.58 22.91
CA ASP A 139 4.92 -18.04 22.93
C ASP A 139 5.85 -18.64 21.85
N SER A 140 6.13 -17.87 20.79
CA SER A 140 7.18 -18.16 19.80
C SER A 140 8.58 -18.32 20.41
N GLY A 141 8.80 -17.84 21.64
CA GLY A 141 10.09 -17.80 22.32
C GLY A 141 10.88 -16.50 22.10
N GLN A 142 10.34 -15.56 21.32
CA GLN A 142 10.93 -14.24 21.14
C GLN A 142 10.44 -13.26 22.19
N GLU A 143 11.34 -12.42 22.71
CA GLU A 143 10.96 -11.22 23.46
C GLU A 143 10.93 -10.01 22.51
N VAL A 144 9.88 -9.20 22.62
CA VAL A 144 9.73 -7.95 21.82
C VAL A 144 9.42 -6.76 22.73
N GLU A 145 9.69 -5.54 22.26
CA GLU A 145 9.21 -4.34 22.93
C GLU A 145 7.83 -3.96 22.37
N LEU A 146 6.80 -3.97 23.23
CA LEU A 146 5.47 -3.48 22.90
C LEU A 146 5.30 -2.05 23.44
N CYS A 147 4.94 -1.13 22.55
CA CYS A 147 4.59 0.25 22.87
C CYS A 147 3.10 0.48 22.64
N VAL A 148 2.39 1.02 23.63
CA VAL A 148 0.96 1.37 23.56
C VAL A 148 0.79 2.88 23.77
N LEU A 149 0.10 3.56 22.85
CA LEU A 149 -0.16 5.00 22.97
C LEU A 149 -1.20 5.23 24.06
N ARG A 150 -0.82 5.90 25.16
CA ARG A 150 -1.62 5.93 26.39
C ARG A 150 -3.01 6.54 26.20
N ASP A 151 -3.08 7.65 25.47
CA ASP A 151 -4.32 8.41 25.25
C ASP A 151 -5.10 7.95 23.99
N LYS A 152 -4.58 6.95 23.26
CA LYS A 152 -5.28 6.23 22.20
C LYS A 152 -4.80 4.77 22.17
N PRO A 153 -5.21 3.95 23.16
CA PRO A 153 -4.68 2.59 23.37
C PRO A 153 -5.06 1.59 22.26
N GLN A 154 -5.72 2.04 21.20
CA GLN A 154 -5.90 1.30 19.95
C GLN A 154 -4.65 1.33 19.05
N VAL A 155 -3.66 2.17 19.35
CA VAL A 155 -2.43 2.35 18.54
C VAL A 155 -1.24 1.72 19.23
N HIS A 156 -0.72 0.65 18.63
CA HIS A 156 0.39 -0.15 19.13
C HIS A 156 1.57 -0.14 18.16
N VAL A 157 2.79 -0.21 18.68
CA VAL A 157 4.02 -0.46 17.91
C VAL A 157 4.81 -1.57 18.60
N ILE A 158 5.26 -2.55 17.84
CA ILE A 158 6.03 -3.70 18.31
C ILE A 158 7.40 -3.66 17.63
N PHE A 159 8.46 -3.62 18.44
CA PHE A 159 9.83 -3.69 17.96
C PHE A 159 10.43 -5.06 18.27
N CYS A 160 10.74 -5.82 17.22
CA CYS A 160 11.43 -7.11 17.31
C CYS A 160 12.96 -6.93 17.40
N SER A 161 13.46 -5.77 16.97
CA SER A 161 14.85 -5.31 17.13
C SER A 161 15.92 -6.29 16.64
N LEU A 162 15.64 -7.06 15.58
CA LEU A 162 16.67 -7.88 14.93
C LEU A 162 17.77 -6.98 14.33
N TRP A 163 19.02 -7.39 14.44
CA TRP A 163 20.13 -6.66 13.81
C TRP A 163 19.92 -6.53 12.31
N THR A 164 19.95 -5.29 11.79
CA THR A 164 19.83 -5.05 10.36
C THR A 164 21.15 -5.27 9.64
N ASN A 165 22.30 -4.99 10.25
CA ASN A 165 23.56 -4.89 9.52
C ASN A 165 24.83 -5.12 10.37
N LEU A 166 24.76 -6.10 11.28
CA LEU A 166 25.88 -6.53 12.14
C LEU A 166 27.16 -6.84 11.33
N GLY A 167 27.01 -7.18 10.06
CA GLY A 167 28.07 -7.47 9.10
C GLY A 167 29.08 -6.36 8.92
N ARG A 168 28.73 -5.11 9.23
CA ARG A 168 29.70 -4.00 9.27
C ARG A 168 30.77 -4.19 10.33
N ILE A 169 30.46 -4.92 11.40
CA ILE A 169 31.37 -5.21 12.51
C ILE A 169 32.06 -6.55 12.27
N THR A 170 31.30 -7.57 11.89
CA THR A 170 31.82 -8.95 11.78
C THR A 170 32.51 -9.24 10.44
N GLY A 171 32.19 -8.49 9.38
CA GLY A 171 32.62 -8.76 8.01
C GLY A 171 31.75 -9.79 7.27
N GLU A 172 30.73 -10.36 7.94
CA GLU A 172 29.84 -11.38 7.39
C GLU A 172 28.47 -10.80 7.00
N PHE A 173 27.86 -11.28 5.92
CA PHE A 173 26.56 -10.77 5.49
C PHE A 173 25.44 -11.24 6.44
N THR A 174 24.94 -10.32 7.26
CA THR A 174 23.89 -10.55 8.26
C THR A 174 22.73 -9.59 7.99
N ARG A 175 21.74 -10.06 7.22
CA ARG A 175 20.54 -9.33 6.78
C ARG A 175 19.31 -10.20 6.97
N LEU A 176 18.13 -9.57 7.03
CA LEU A 176 16.87 -10.28 7.15
C LEU A 176 16.63 -11.23 5.97
N LEU A 177 17.07 -10.83 4.76
CA LEU A 177 16.97 -11.72 3.59
C LEU A 177 17.85 -12.98 3.71
N ALA A 178 19.03 -12.89 4.34
CA ALA A 178 19.85 -14.07 4.56
C ALA A 178 19.19 -15.04 5.55
N LEU A 179 18.48 -14.52 6.55
CA LEU A 179 17.70 -15.33 7.49
C LEU A 179 16.53 -16.03 6.75
N TRP A 180 15.79 -15.30 5.91
CA TRP A 180 14.73 -15.86 5.06
C TRP A 180 15.23 -17.01 4.20
N GLU A 181 16.32 -16.80 3.46
CA GLU A 181 16.90 -17.77 2.53
C GLU A 181 17.63 -18.93 3.22
N GLY A 182 17.77 -18.90 4.56
CA GLY A 182 18.52 -19.91 5.32
C GLY A 182 20.03 -19.84 5.10
N ARG A 183 20.55 -18.70 4.64
CA ARG A 183 22.00 -18.41 4.58
C ARG A 183 22.56 -17.90 5.90
N LEU A 184 21.68 -17.47 6.80
CA LEU A 184 21.96 -17.13 8.19
C LEU A 184 21.07 -18.03 9.06
N ASP A 185 21.69 -18.76 10.00
CA ASP A 185 20.96 -19.68 10.88
C ASP A 185 20.09 -18.90 11.87
N ASP A 186 20.66 -17.87 12.50
CA ASP A 186 19.99 -17.02 13.48
C ASP A 186 20.47 -15.57 13.39
N SER A 187 19.57 -14.63 13.69
CA SER A 187 19.86 -13.21 13.80
C SER A 187 19.90 -12.78 15.25
N LEU A 188 20.90 -11.99 15.62
CA LEU A 188 20.96 -11.39 16.96
C LEU A 188 19.89 -10.31 17.13
N VAL A 189 19.39 -10.15 18.34
CA VAL A 189 18.61 -8.99 18.77
C VAL A 189 19.57 -7.88 19.20
N LEU A 190 19.33 -6.64 18.76
CA LEU A 190 19.99 -5.43 19.22
C LEU A 190 19.04 -4.69 20.18
N PRO A 191 19.20 -4.79 21.50
CA PRO A 191 18.38 -4.02 22.42
C PRO A 191 18.63 -2.52 22.26
N PRO A 192 17.61 -1.72 21.89
CA PRO A 192 17.77 -0.26 21.81
C PRO A 192 18.08 0.35 23.18
N THR A 193 18.82 1.46 23.21
CA THR A 193 19.13 2.15 24.47
C THR A 193 17.85 2.56 25.21
N GLY A 194 17.71 2.11 26.46
CA GLY A 194 16.54 2.38 27.29
C GLY A 194 15.29 1.57 26.92
N SER A 195 15.43 0.54 26.09
CA SER A 195 14.41 -0.49 25.84
C SER A 195 14.14 -1.35 27.08
N PRO A 196 12.89 -1.85 27.27
CA PRO A 196 12.62 -2.99 28.15
C PRO A 196 13.33 -4.27 27.71
N LEU A 197 13.67 -4.40 26.42
CA LEU A 197 14.57 -5.44 25.93
C LEU A 197 15.95 -5.16 26.50
N THR A 198 16.49 -6.13 27.26
CA THR A 198 17.80 -5.99 27.92
C THR A 198 18.70 -7.21 27.73
N ALA A 199 18.12 -8.35 27.33
CA ALA A 199 18.87 -9.56 27.06
C ALA A 199 19.41 -9.55 25.62
N GLU A 200 20.63 -10.06 25.47
CA GLU A 200 21.10 -10.50 24.16
C GLU A 200 20.47 -11.86 23.87
N SER A 201 19.76 -11.96 22.75
CA SER A 201 19.16 -13.21 22.28
C SER A 201 19.38 -13.37 20.77
N THR A 202 19.13 -14.57 20.27
CA THR A 202 19.11 -14.87 18.83
C THR A 202 17.72 -15.35 18.43
N VAL A 203 17.37 -15.10 17.18
CA VAL A 203 16.07 -15.43 16.60
C VAL A 203 16.32 -16.08 15.24
N ASP A 204 15.87 -17.33 15.10
CA ASP A 204 15.94 -18.03 13.82
C ASP A 204 14.73 -17.73 12.93
N ARG A 205 14.78 -18.21 11.68
CA ARG A 205 13.69 -18.03 10.71
C ARG A 205 12.34 -18.51 11.22
N SER A 206 12.31 -19.69 11.85
CA SER A 206 11.07 -20.31 12.33
C SER A 206 10.43 -19.52 13.48
N THR A 207 11.27 -18.89 14.30
CA THR A 207 10.86 -18.01 15.39
C THR A 207 10.23 -16.74 14.85
N VAL A 208 10.82 -16.11 13.80
CA VAL A 208 10.19 -14.94 13.14
C VAL A 208 8.81 -15.29 12.58
N GLN A 209 8.69 -16.44 11.91
CA GLN A 209 7.42 -16.91 11.37
C GLN A 209 6.38 -17.15 12.47
N ALA A 210 6.77 -17.84 13.55
CA ALA A 210 5.90 -18.11 14.69
C ALA A 210 5.47 -16.81 15.40
N THR A 211 6.39 -15.86 15.59
CA THR A 211 6.10 -14.53 16.14
C THR A 211 5.05 -13.80 15.30
N LEU A 212 5.22 -13.74 13.97
CA LEU A 212 4.26 -13.06 13.12
C LEU A 212 2.90 -13.75 13.12
N LEU A 213 2.86 -15.08 13.11
CA LEU A 213 1.60 -15.83 13.23
C LEU A 213 0.90 -15.55 14.56
N GLU A 214 1.61 -15.60 15.68
CA GLU A 214 1.09 -15.29 17.01
C GLU A 214 0.52 -13.86 17.08
N LEU A 215 1.20 -12.89 16.47
CA LEU A 215 0.72 -11.51 16.40
C LEU A 215 -0.51 -11.38 15.51
N LEU A 216 -0.57 -12.05 14.36
CA LEU A 216 -1.77 -12.09 13.52
C LEU A 216 -2.95 -12.72 14.28
N GLU A 217 -2.72 -13.82 15.01
CA GLU A 217 -3.73 -14.47 15.84
C GLU A 217 -4.22 -13.58 16.98
N ARG A 218 -3.30 -12.88 17.65
CA ARG A 218 -3.61 -11.97 18.76
C ARG A 218 -4.39 -10.75 18.31
N TYR A 219 -3.97 -10.13 17.20
CA TYR A 219 -4.57 -8.87 16.72
C TYR A 219 -5.73 -9.07 15.76
N GLN A 220 -5.85 -10.21 15.08
CA GLN A 220 -6.91 -10.49 14.09
C GLN A 220 -7.17 -9.27 13.17
N PRO A 221 -6.15 -8.77 12.45
CA PRO A 221 -6.30 -7.56 11.66
C PRO A 221 -7.30 -7.76 10.52
N ALA A 222 -8.12 -6.74 10.28
CA ALA A 222 -8.99 -6.66 9.10
C ALA A 222 -8.16 -6.49 7.82
N VAL A 223 -7.05 -5.74 7.93
CA VAL A 223 -6.16 -5.41 6.82
C VAL A 223 -4.71 -5.58 7.26
N VAL A 224 -3.93 -6.34 6.48
CA VAL A 224 -2.47 -6.44 6.65
C VAL A 224 -1.78 -5.65 5.56
N ASN A 225 -0.88 -4.74 5.94
CA ASN A 225 -0.01 -4.00 5.03
C ASN A 225 1.42 -4.48 5.19
N THR A 226 2.13 -4.62 4.08
CA THR A 226 3.58 -4.83 4.05
C THR A 226 4.20 -4.08 2.88
N LEU A 227 5.52 -4.11 2.74
CA LEU A 227 6.20 -3.57 1.56
C LEU A 227 6.22 -4.59 0.42
N ASP A 228 6.99 -4.34 -0.63
CA ASP A 228 6.94 -5.18 -1.83
C ASP A 228 7.79 -6.45 -1.64
N PRO A 229 7.18 -7.66 -1.62
CA PRO A 229 7.96 -8.88 -1.67
C PRO A 229 8.63 -9.03 -3.03
N ASP A 230 8.22 -8.32 -4.08
CA ASP A 230 8.68 -8.54 -5.44
C ASP A 230 9.04 -7.21 -6.11
N PRO A 231 10.09 -6.52 -5.60
CA PRO A 231 10.43 -5.16 -6.02
C PRO A 231 10.84 -5.13 -7.50
N ASP A 232 10.52 -4.03 -8.18
CA ASP A 232 10.81 -3.90 -9.61
C ASP A 232 12.32 -3.91 -9.89
N PRO A 233 12.76 -4.50 -11.01
CA PRO A 233 14.15 -4.44 -11.43
C PRO A 233 14.59 -3.01 -11.72
N VAL A 234 15.89 -2.76 -11.56
CA VAL A 234 16.51 -1.47 -11.85
C VAL A 234 17.64 -1.65 -12.84
N VAL A 235 17.51 -0.98 -13.98
CA VAL A 235 18.61 -0.73 -14.90
C VAL A 235 19.19 0.66 -14.62
N GLY A 236 20.49 0.73 -14.34
CA GLY A 236 21.22 2.00 -14.17
C GLY A 236 21.66 2.31 -12.74
N GLU A 237 21.75 3.59 -12.42
CA GLU A 237 22.25 4.03 -11.11
C GLU A 237 21.28 3.70 -9.99
N ARG A 238 21.87 3.25 -8.88
CA ARG A 238 21.16 3.01 -7.63
C ARG A 238 20.73 4.32 -6.97
N LEU A 239 19.45 4.43 -6.62
CA LEU A 239 18.90 5.58 -5.88
C LEU A 239 18.73 5.24 -4.40
N GLY A 240 19.53 5.88 -3.53
CA GLY A 240 19.40 5.69 -2.08
C GLY A 240 19.83 4.29 -1.62
N ALA A 241 18.95 3.59 -0.89
CA ALA A 241 19.26 2.34 -0.20
C ALA A 241 18.81 1.07 -0.96
N GLU A 242 18.51 1.21 -2.24
CA GLU A 242 18.17 0.10 -3.15
C GLU A 242 19.21 -1.05 -3.10
N GLN A 243 18.75 -2.28 -3.28
CA GLN A 243 19.60 -3.45 -3.42
C GLN A 243 20.12 -3.59 -4.86
N PRO A 244 21.23 -4.30 -5.10
CA PRO A 244 21.72 -4.53 -6.45
C PRO A 244 20.65 -5.19 -7.33
N GLY A 245 20.38 -4.60 -8.49
CA GLY A 245 19.44 -5.12 -9.50
C GLY A 245 17.97 -4.82 -9.25
N TYR A 246 17.59 -4.29 -8.08
CA TYR A 246 16.18 -4.03 -7.74
C TYR A 246 15.99 -2.66 -7.09
N SER A 247 14.77 -2.17 -7.17
CA SER A 247 14.35 -0.82 -6.79
C SER A 247 14.00 -0.62 -5.32
N ASP A 248 14.30 -1.59 -4.46
CA ASP A 248 13.97 -1.49 -3.05
C ASP A 248 15.08 -2.01 -2.13
N HIS A 249 14.97 -1.72 -0.84
CA HIS A 249 15.93 -2.20 0.14
C HIS A 249 15.73 -3.70 0.41
N ILE A 250 16.84 -4.43 0.56
CA ILE A 250 16.86 -5.88 0.71
C ILE A 250 16.04 -6.39 1.91
N ASP A 251 16.05 -5.65 3.02
CA ASP A 251 15.30 -6.03 4.21
C ASP A 251 13.79 -5.76 4.05
N HIS A 252 13.37 -4.84 3.16
CA HIS A 252 11.94 -4.63 2.85
C HIS A 252 11.37 -5.87 2.17
N THR A 253 12.09 -6.39 1.16
CA THR A 253 11.73 -7.63 0.46
C THR A 253 11.61 -8.79 1.45
N ALA A 254 12.58 -8.95 2.37
CA ALA A 254 12.55 -10.02 3.34
C ALA A 254 11.39 -9.90 4.34
N ALA A 255 11.13 -8.70 4.86
CA ALA A 255 10.00 -8.44 5.76
C ALA A 255 8.66 -8.77 5.08
N ALA A 256 8.51 -8.38 3.80
CA ALA A 256 7.33 -8.70 3.02
C ALA A 256 7.17 -10.21 2.76
N LEU A 257 8.26 -10.92 2.46
CA LEU A 257 8.24 -12.39 2.31
C LEU A 257 7.77 -13.09 3.58
N PHE A 258 8.32 -12.70 4.75
CA PHE A 258 7.86 -13.21 6.05
C PHE A 258 6.39 -12.87 6.33
N ALA A 259 5.95 -11.65 6.01
CA ALA A 259 4.56 -11.22 6.19
C ALA A 259 3.60 -12.07 5.33
N TRP A 260 3.94 -12.30 4.05
CA TRP A 260 3.13 -13.11 3.15
C TRP A 260 3.04 -14.57 3.61
N GLU A 261 4.14 -15.17 4.05
CA GLU A 261 4.12 -16.53 4.60
C GLU A 261 3.26 -16.63 5.86
N ALA A 262 3.41 -15.68 6.80
CA ALA A 262 2.62 -15.65 8.02
C ALA A 262 1.12 -15.48 7.74
N VAL A 263 0.75 -14.56 6.84
CA VAL A 263 -0.65 -14.34 6.46
C VAL A 263 -1.26 -15.56 5.78
N ARG A 264 -0.53 -16.22 4.87
CA ARG A 264 -1.00 -17.47 4.24
C ARG A 264 -1.21 -18.57 5.28
N THR A 265 -0.28 -18.70 6.21
CA THR A 265 -0.38 -19.68 7.31
C THR A 265 -1.57 -19.39 8.22
N TRP A 266 -1.82 -18.11 8.52
CA TRP A 266 -2.93 -17.67 9.36
C TRP A 266 -4.30 -17.91 8.71
N GLY A 267 -4.42 -17.71 7.39
CA GLY A 267 -5.60 -18.11 6.61
C GLY A 267 -6.90 -17.35 6.90
N ALA A 268 -6.84 -16.23 7.63
CA ALA A 268 -8.01 -15.43 7.99
C ALA A 268 -7.90 -13.94 7.59
N ALA A 269 -6.89 -13.59 6.80
CA ALA A 269 -6.75 -12.22 6.31
C ALA A 269 -7.81 -11.90 5.26
N ARG A 270 -8.67 -10.92 5.57
CA ARG A 270 -9.66 -10.42 4.63
C ARG A 270 -9.03 -9.70 3.45
N THR A 271 -7.98 -8.92 3.73
CA THR A 271 -7.23 -8.24 2.68
C THR A 271 -5.77 -8.00 3.07
N VAL A 272 -4.90 -8.12 2.08
CA VAL A 272 -3.46 -7.85 2.19
C VAL A 272 -3.10 -6.81 1.15
N GLU A 273 -2.29 -5.82 1.52
CA GLU A 273 -1.74 -4.83 0.61
C GLU A 273 -0.21 -4.81 0.69
N ALA A 274 0.42 -4.82 -0.47
CA ALA A 274 1.86 -4.63 -0.59
C ALA A 274 2.10 -3.23 -1.17
N TRP A 275 3.02 -2.47 -0.58
CA TRP A 275 3.32 -1.10 -0.99
C TRP A 275 4.71 -1.04 -1.61
N ARG A 276 4.84 -0.33 -2.74
CA ARG A 276 6.15 -0.11 -3.36
C ARG A 276 7.02 0.75 -2.45
N GLY A 277 8.26 0.31 -2.23
CA GLY A 277 9.27 1.01 -1.43
C GLY A 277 10.00 2.11 -2.23
N TYR A 278 11.32 2.01 -2.34
CA TYR A 278 12.14 3.04 -2.99
C TYR A 278 11.84 3.25 -4.49
N TYR A 279 11.12 2.33 -5.14
CA TYR A 279 10.61 2.54 -6.50
C TYR A 279 9.78 3.81 -6.64
N ASN A 280 9.15 4.30 -5.56
CA ASN A 280 8.42 5.56 -5.57
C ASN A 280 9.25 6.76 -6.04
N ARG A 281 10.59 6.69 -5.95
CA ARG A 281 11.50 7.74 -6.45
C ARG A 281 11.73 7.69 -7.97
N ARG A 282 11.31 6.62 -8.62
CA ARG A 282 11.46 6.36 -10.06
C ARG A 282 10.19 6.68 -10.85
N TRP A 283 9.13 7.09 -10.16
CA TRP A 283 7.85 7.45 -10.75
C TRP A 283 7.50 8.90 -10.43
N PRO A 284 6.72 9.61 -11.27
CA PRO A 284 6.21 10.92 -10.91
C PRO A 284 5.44 10.85 -9.58
N GLY A 285 5.63 11.87 -8.72
CA GLY A 285 4.93 11.94 -7.45
C GLY A 285 3.42 11.96 -7.64
N ASN A 286 2.68 11.10 -6.92
CA ASN A 286 1.22 10.99 -7.05
C ASN A 286 0.45 11.73 -5.96
N LEU A 287 1.13 12.38 -5.01
CA LEU A 287 0.49 13.07 -3.90
C LEU A 287 0.30 14.56 -4.17
N GLY A 288 -0.93 15.04 -4.04
CA GLY A 288 -1.29 16.45 -3.90
C GLY A 288 -1.14 16.95 -2.47
N ALA A 289 -1.39 18.24 -2.25
CA ALA A 289 -1.17 18.91 -0.97
C ALA A 289 -1.91 18.25 0.22
N ALA A 290 -3.14 17.78 -0.01
CA ALA A 290 -3.97 17.12 1.01
C ALA A 290 -3.29 15.89 1.64
N ASP A 291 -2.47 15.18 0.87
CA ASP A 291 -1.75 13.98 1.31
C ASP A 291 -0.29 14.26 1.66
N LEU A 292 0.35 15.11 0.86
CA LEU A 292 1.77 15.43 1.00
C LEU A 292 2.04 16.21 2.28
N GLU A 293 1.16 17.13 2.69
CA GLU A 293 1.39 17.95 3.89
C GLU A 293 1.31 17.15 5.20
N PRO A 294 0.27 16.33 5.46
CA PRO A 294 0.23 15.48 6.66
C PRO A 294 1.36 14.45 6.67
N LYS A 295 1.65 13.82 5.52
CA LYS A 295 2.76 12.87 5.39
C LYS A 295 4.10 13.54 5.68
N GLY A 296 4.33 14.71 5.09
CA GLY A 296 5.56 15.48 5.30
C GLY A 296 5.74 15.89 6.75
N ARG A 297 4.67 16.33 7.44
CA ARG A 297 4.73 16.70 8.86
C ARG A 297 5.10 15.52 9.76
N ALA A 298 4.53 14.34 9.52
CA ALA A 298 4.89 13.13 10.26
C ALA A 298 6.36 12.74 10.03
N LEU A 299 6.86 12.89 8.81
CA LEU A 299 8.26 12.65 8.45
C LEU A 299 9.21 13.67 9.09
N ASP A 300 8.82 14.93 9.20
CA ASP A 300 9.62 15.96 9.87
C ASP A 300 9.75 15.70 11.38
N VAL A 301 8.69 15.17 12.01
CA VAL A 301 8.75 14.71 13.42
C VAL A 301 9.64 13.47 13.56
N TYR A 302 9.46 12.47 12.69
CA TYR A 302 10.28 11.25 12.69
C TYR A 302 11.77 11.55 12.50
N SER A 303 12.10 12.47 11.59
CA SER A 303 13.47 12.89 11.29
C SER A 303 14.07 13.86 12.31
N TRP A 304 13.32 14.22 13.35
CA TRP A 304 13.72 15.20 14.35
C TRP A 304 14.07 16.58 13.75
N ASN A 305 13.44 16.92 12.63
CA ASN A 305 13.57 18.24 11.99
C ASN A 305 12.63 19.29 12.62
N ASP A 306 11.72 18.86 13.48
CA ASP A 306 10.84 19.71 14.30
C ASP A 306 11.58 20.45 15.44
N GLY A 307 12.85 20.10 15.72
CA GLY A 307 13.67 20.75 16.73
C GLY A 307 13.27 20.44 18.18
N ALA A 308 12.49 19.38 18.41
CA ALA A 308 12.02 19.01 19.73
C ALA A 308 13.16 18.65 20.70
N ASP A 309 12.91 18.84 22.00
CA ASP A 309 13.75 18.30 23.08
C ASP A 309 12.92 17.31 23.91
N CYS A 310 12.97 16.05 23.51
CA CYS A 310 12.25 14.96 24.16
C CYS A 310 12.93 14.48 25.46
N GLY A 311 14.06 15.07 25.87
CA GLY A 311 14.77 14.67 27.08
C GLY A 311 15.39 13.26 27.04
N LEU A 312 15.44 12.63 25.86
CA LEU A 312 15.99 11.28 25.66
C LEU A 312 17.46 11.37 25.20
N PRO A 313 18.42 10.71 25.89
CA PRO A 313 19.84 10.78 25.54
C PRO A 313 20.15 10.37 24.09
N SER A 314 19.42 9.39 23.57
CA SER A 314 19.56 8.87 22.20
C SER A 314 18.99 9.81 21.13
N GLY A 315 18.18 10.80 21.52
CA GLY A 315 17.53 11.74 20.62
C GLY A 315 16.08 11.40 20.28
N CYS A 316 15.43 12.31 19.56
CA CYS A 316 13.97 12.29 19.33
C CYS A 316 13.56 11.72 17.96
N GLY A 317 14.52 11.25 17.17
CA GLY A 317 14.29 10.82 15.80
C GLY A 317 15.58 10.59 15.01
N ASP A 318 15.38 10.31 13.73
CA ASP A 318 16.42 9.93 12.77
C ASP A 318 17.05 11.14 12.07
N ARG A 319 18.26 11.51 12.47
CA ARG A 319 18.98 12.66 11.90
C ARG A 319 19.65 12.37 10.57
N LEU A 320 19.67 11.13 10.08
CA LEU A 320 20.18 10.84 8.73
C LEU A 320 19.23 11.38 7.65
N ILE A 321 17.99 11.66 8.03
CA ILE A 321 17.00 12.29 7.17
C ILE A 321 17.12 13.82 7.34
N ALA A 322 18.11 14.37 6.65
CA ALA A 322 18.51 15.77 6.79
C ALA A 322 17.88 16.69 5.72
N GLY A 323 17.50 17.91 6.13
CA GLY A 323 17.23 19.05 5.26
C GLY A 323 15.77 19.53 5.26
N PRO A 324 15.50 20.81 4.94
CA PRO A 324 14.13 21.31 4.77
C PRO A 324 13.41 20.51 3.67
N GLY A 325 12.24 19.95 3.98
CA GLY A 325 11.47 19.17 3.01
C GLY A 325 11.93 17.71 2.85
N ALA A 326 12.48 17.09 3.90
CA ALA A 326 12.63 15.63 3.97
C ALA A 326 11.32 14.91 3.60
N GLY A 327 10.19 15.43 4.11
CA GLY A 327 8.84 15.01 3.75
C GLY A 327 8.46 15.17 2.27
N ILE A 328 9.13 16.05 1.54
CA ILE A 328 8.93 16.24 0.09
C ILE A 328 9.83 15.28 -0.70
N THR A 329 11.07 15.09 -0.26
CA THR A 329 12.05 14.24 -0.95
C THR A 329 11.66 12.77 -0.90
N TYR A 330 11.25 12.28 0.27
CA TYR A 330 10.87 10.88 0.48
C TYR A 330 9.35 10.66 0.48
N GLY A 331 8.55 11.72 0.64
CA GLY A 331 7.10 11.61 0.79
C GLY A 331 6.28 11.94 -0.46
N HIS A 332 6.87 12.33 -1.60
CA HIS A 332 6.11 12.77 -2.78
C HIS A 332 5.23 11.70 -3.46
N ALA A 333 5.39 10.43 -3.11
CA ALA A 333 4.66 9.31 -3.72
C ALA A 333 4.33 8.20 -2.73
N THR A 334 3.22 7.51 -3.00
CA THR A 334 2.77 6.27 -2.33
C THR A 334 2.00 5.42 -3.32
N HIS A 335 2.52 4.25 -3.69
CA HIS A 335 1.90 3.37 -4.68
C HIS A 335 1.65 1.96 -4.12
N PRO A 336 0.41 1.44 -4.16
CA PRO A 336 0.16 0.02 -3.94
C PRO A 336 0.77 -0.80 -5.08
N ARG A 337 1.23 -2.01 -4.77
CA ARG A 337 1.76 -2.98 -5.74
C ARG A 337 0.65 -3.62 -6.54
N TYR A 338 -0.48 -3.95 -5.89
CA TYR A 338 -1.64 -4.58 -6.50
C TYR A 338 -2.84 -3.68 -6.36
N THR A 339 -3.40 -3.23 -7.48
CA THR A 339 -4.48 -2.22 -7.43
C THR A 339 -5.84 -2.80 -7.77
N ALA A 340 -5.93 -3.78 -8.67
CA ALA A 340 -7.20 -4.33 -9.14
C ALA A 340 -7.66 -5.52 -8.28
N ALA A 341 -8.26 -5.27 -7.11
CA ALA A 341 -8.70 -6.35 -6.20
C ALA A 341 -10.20 -6.69 -6.29
N VAL A 342 -10.96 -5.99 -7.13
CA VAL A 342 -12.40 -6.20 -7.34
C VAL A 342 -12.69 -6.20 -8.83
N ALA A 343 -13.35 -7.26 -9.31
CA ALA A 343 -13.84 -7.37 -10.68
C ALA A 343 -15.38 -7.41 -10.67
N ALA A 344 -16.01 -6.82 -11.69
CA ALA A 344 -17.46 -6.81 -11.84
C ALA A 344 -17.85 -7.70 -13.03
N ALA A 345 -18.41 -8.88 -12.76
CA ALA A 345 -18.74 -9.88 -13.77
C ALA A 345 -20.24 -9.92 -14.08
N GLU A 346 -20.59 -9.98 -15.36
CA GLU A 346 -21.98 -10.23 -15.76
C GLU A 346 -22.27 -11.73 -15.75
N ILE A 347 -23.16 -12.16 -14.84
CA ILE A 347 -23.56 -13.56 -14.63
C ILE A 347 -25.09 -13.58 -14.53
N ASP A 348 -25.73 -14.39 -15.37
CA ASP A 348 -27.19 -14.53 -15.44
C ASP A 348 -27.94 -13.19 -15.58
N GLY A 349 -27.37 -12.25 -16.35
CA GLY A 349 -27.95 -10.93 -16.60
C GLY A 349 -27.86 -9.98 -15.40
N ARG A 350 -27.05 -10.30 -14.39
CA ARG A 350 -26.74 -9.44 -13.25
C ARG A 350 -25.24 -9.20 -13.17
N ILE A 351 -24.86 -8.01 -12.70
CA ILE A 351 -23.44 -7.73 -12.41
C ILE A 351 -23.17 -8.15 -10.97
N ARG A 352 -22.23 -9.09 -10.80
CA ARG A 352 -21.81 -9.63 -9.51
C ARG A 352 -20.34 -9.31 -9.25
N PRO A 353 -19.97 -8.88 -8.04
CA PRO A 353 -18.58 -8.61 -7.72
C PRO A 353 -17.82 -9.91 -7.41
N ILE A 354 -16.58 -9.95 -7.87
CA ILE A 354 -15.58 -10.94 -7.50
C ILE A 354 -14.44 -10.20 -6.79
N THR A 355 -13.96 -10.71 -5.67
CA THR A 355 -12.82 -10.14 -4.95
C THR A 355 -11.95 -11.22 -4.34
N VAL A 356 -10.77 -10.84 -3.83
CA VAL A 356 -9.86 -11.76 -3.16
C VAL A 356 -10.10 -11.69 -1.67
N ARG A 357 -10.52 -12.81 -1.07
CA ARG A 357 -10.73 -12.97 0.38
C ARG A 357 -10.04 -14.24 0.83
N ASP A 358 -9.37 -14.20 1.99
CA ASP A 358 -8.68 -15.36 2.54
C ASP A 358 -7.71 -16.01 1.51
N ASN A 359 -7.03 -15.16 0.71
CA ASN A 359 -6.16 -15.52 -0.42
C ASN A 359 -6.83 -16.32 -1.56
N THR A 360 -8.15 -16.32 -1.69
CA THR A 360 -8.88 -17.02 -2.77
C THR A 360 -9.77 -16.04 -3.54
N ALA A 361 -10.01 -16.32 -4.82
CA ALA A 361 -10.98 -15.56 -5.60
C ALA A 361 -12.39 -16.00 -5.24
N GLN A 362 -13.22 -15.07 -4.75
CA GLN A 362 -14.58 -15.36 -4.30
C GLN A 362 -15.59 -14.48 -5.02
N LEU A 363 -16.69 -15.10 -5.45
CA LEU A 363 -17.84 -14.45 -6.08
C LEU A 363 -18.92 -14.19 -5.03
N LEU A 364 -19.50 -12.99 -5.01
CA LEU A 364 -20.70 -12.73 -4.21
C LEU A 364 -21.96 -13.16 -4.97
N GLY A 365 -22.62 -14.20 -4.48
CA GLY A 365 -23.91 -14.68 -4.98
C GLY A 365 -25.09 -14.27 -4.11
N ASP A 366 -26.30 -14.74 -4.46
CA ASP A 366 -27.53 -14.40 -3.70
C ASP A 366 -27.56 -15.03 -2.29
N ASP A 367 -26.83 -16.14 -2.09
CA ASP A 367 -26.73 -16.87 -0.83
C ASP A 367 -25.42 -16.56 -0.06
N GLY A 368 -24.67 -15.54 -0.49
CA GLY A 368 -23.39 -15.12 0.08
C GLY A 368 -22.17 -15.47 -0.78
N TRP A 369 -21.00 -15.54 -0.14
CA TRP A 369 -19.72 -15.76 -0.81
C TRP A 369 -19.53 -17.20 -1.27
N GLU A 370 -19.14 -17.36 -2.54
CA GLU A 370 -18.74 -18.62 -3.17
C GLU A 370 -17.25 -18.59 -3.51
N ASP A 371 -16.49 -19.54 -2.97
CA ASP A 371 -15.10 -19.78 -3.36
C ASP A 371 -15.06 -20.42 -4.76
N LEU A 372 -14.37 -19.75 -5.70
CA LEU A 372 -14.21 -20.24 -7.06
C LEU A 372 -13.19 -21.41 -7.16
N GLY A 373 -12.59 -21.79 -6.03
CA GLY A 373 -11.48 -22.73 -5.93
C GLY A 373 -10.21 -22.18 -6.60
N GLY A 374 -9.28 -23.08 -6.91
CA GLY A 374 -8.06 -22.72 -7.63
C GLY A 374 -6.89 -22.37 -6.70
N PRO A 375 -5.93 -21.55 -7.18
CA PRO A 375 -4.70 -21.25 -6.44
C PRO A 375 -4.88 -20.14 -5.41
N ASP A 376 -3.95 -20.07 -4.46
CA ASP A 376 -3.71 -18.87 -3.67
C ASP A 376 -3.50 -17.68 -4.60
N THR A 377 -4.30 -16.64 -4.40
CA THR A 377 -4.47 -15.53 -5.32
C THR A 377 -3.98 -14.24 -4.67
N LEU A 378 -3.07 -13.54 -5.33
CA LEU A 378 -2.72 -12.16 -5.02
C LEU A 378 -3.92 -11.24 -5.29
N PRO A 379 -4.03 -10.07 -4.65
CA PRO A 379 -5.14 -9.12 -4.83
C PRO A 379 -5.10 -8.38 -6.19
N SER A 380 -5.03 -9.15 -7.28
CA SER A 380 -4.96 -8.75 -8.69
C SER A 380 -5.91 -9.63 -9.49
N LEU A 381 -7.04 -9.06 -9.89
CA LEU A 381 -8.12 -9.66 -10.66
C LEU A 381 -8.31 -8.85 -11.93
N GLU A 382 -8.43 -9.54 -13.05
CA GLU A 382 -8.76 -8.94 -14.34
C GLU A 382 -9.88 -9.74 -15.00
N LEU A 383 -10.89 -9.07 -15.55
CA LEU A 383 -12.00 -9.73 -16.23
C LEU A 383 -11.99 -9.37 -17.72
N ALA A 384 -12.05 -10.38 -18.58
CA ALA A 384 -12.28 -10.21 -20.01
C ALA A 384 -13.33 -11.21 -20.51
N GLY A 385 -14.46 -10.70 -21.00
CA GLY A 385 -15.61 -11.54 -21.34
C GLY A 385 -16.08 -12.36 -20.14
N THR A 386 -16.15 -13.68 -20.29
CA THR A 386 -16.51 -14.62 -19.21
C THR A 386 -15.31 -15.20 -18.46
N LYS A 387 -14.12 -14.62 -18.64
CA LYS A 387 -12.86 -15.14 -18.10
C LYS A 387 -12.30 -14.20 -17.05
N LEU A 388 -12.05 -14.76 -15.87
CA LEU A 388 -11.33 -14.11 -14.79
C LEU A 388 -9.86 -14.54 -14.86
N TYR A 389 -8.95 -13.57 -14.85
CA TYR A 389 -7.52 -13.79 -14.77
C TYR A 389 -7.03 -13.37 -13.39
N VAL A 390 -6.23 -14.24 -12.78
CA VAL A 390 -5.67 -14.01 -11.45
C VAL A 390 -4.18 -14.36 -11.47
N ILE A 391 -3.46 -13.91 -10.43
CA ILE A 391 -2.05 -14.24 -10.25
C ILE A 391 -1.86 -14.98 -8.94
N SER A 392 -1.17 -16.12 -8.99
CA SER A 392 -0.59 -16.75 -7.81
C SER A 392 0.89 -16.38 -7.68
N ALA A 393 1.42 -16.38 -6.47
CA ALA A 393 2.86 -16.28 -6.25
C ALA A 393 3.31 -17.34 -5.24
N GLU A 394 4.42 -18.01 -5.52
CA GLU A 394 5.07 -18.93 -4.60
C GLU A 394 6.36 -18.30 -4.09
N HIS A 395 6.26 -17.69 -2.91
CA HIS A 395 7.37 -17.10 -2.18
C HIS A 395 8.09 -18.19 -1.37
N THR A 396 9.09 -18.82 -1.95
CA THR A 396 9.85 -19.90 -1.30
C THR A 396 11.12 -19.37 -0.62
N HIS A 397 11.79 -20.20 0.18
CA HIS A 397 13.09 -19.83 0.76
C HIS A 397 14.26 -19.99 -0.23
N ASP A 398 14.09 -20.78 -1.29
CA ASP A 398 15.06 -20.92 -2.36
C ASP A 398 14.64 -20.04 -3.54
N PRO A 399 15.28 -18.87 -3.76
CA PRO A 399 14.90 -17.94 -4.81
C PRO A 399 14.84 -18.58 -6.21
N ALA A 400 15.58 -19.66 -6.46
CA ALA A 400 15.57 -20.37 -7.75
C ALA A 400 14.23 -21.07 -8.04
N THR A 401 13.39 -21.27 -7.03
CA THR A 401 12.10 -21.96 -7.12
C THR A 401 10.91 -21.01 -7.00
N HIS A 402 11.13 -19.70 -6.89
CA HIS A 402 10.05 -18.73 -6.91
C HIS A 402 9.23 -18.86 -8.19
N ALA A 403 7.92 -18.77 -8.08
CA ALA A 403 7.02 -18.78 -9.21
C ALA A 403 5.98 -17.66 -9.04
N ARG A 404 5.53 -17.12 -10.16
CA ARG A 404 4.39 -16.21 -10.21
C ARG A 404 3.64 -16.51 -11.48
N ASP A 405 2.45 -17.07 -11.36
CA ASP A 405 1.75 -17.62 -12.51
C ASP A 405 0.41 -16.94 -12.74
N VAL A 406 0.09 -16.73 -14.01
CA VAL A 406 -1.25 -16.30 -14.43
C VAL A 406 -2.13 -17.55 -14.52
N HIS A 407 -3.31 -17.45 -13.92
CA HIS A 407 -4.37 -18.45 -14.05
C HIS A 407 -5.60 -17.81 -14.66
N CYS A 408 -6.34 -18.61 -15.43
CA CYS A 408 -7.58 -18.20 -16.07
C CYS A 408 -8.71 -19.10 -15.56
N TYR A 409 -9.75 -18.49 -14.99
CA TYR A 409 -10.99 -19.14 -14.60
C TYR A 409 -12.08 -18.79 -15.60
N ASP A 410 -12.75 -19.81 -16.13
CA ASP A 410 -13.90 -19.63 -17.01
C ASP A 410 -15.18 -19.67 -16.19
N LEU A 411 -15.85 -18.51 -16.04
CA LEU A 411 -17.06 -18.35 -15.21
C LEU A 411 -18.25 -19.18 -15.71
N VAL A 412 -18.23 -19.65 -16.97
CA VAL A 412 -19.32 -20.46 -17.53
C VAL A 412 -19.09 -21.94 -17.25
N SER A 413 -17.86 -22.42 -17.43
CA SER A 413 -17.54 -23.85 -17.22
C SER A 413 -17.10 -24.20 -15.81
N GLY A 414 -16.74 -23.19 -15.00
CA GLY A 414 -16.19 -23.36 -13.66
C GLY A 414 -14.82 -24.04 -13.64
N GLN A 415 -14.02 -23.87 -14.69
CA GLN A 415 -12.72 -24.54 -14.85
C GLN A 415 -11.56 -23.55 -14.77
N TRP A 416 -10.53 -23.94 -14.02
CA TRP A 416 -9.24 -23.27 -13.95
C TRP A 416 -8.27 -23.77 -15.02
N GLN A 417 -7.50 -22.85 -15.58
CA GLN A 417 -6.39 -23.15 -16.49
C GLN A 417 -5.15 -22.34 -16.09
N LEU A 418 -4.04 -23.04 -15.85
CA LEU A 418 -2.72 -22.43 -15.67
C LEU A 418 -2.20 -21.90 -17.01
N LEU A 419 -1.87 -20.62 -17.08
CA LEU A 419 -1.23 -19.98 -18.23
C LEU A 419 0.28 -19.80 -18.05
N GLY A 420 0.79 -20.01 -16.84
CA GLY A 420 2.19 -19.80 -16.48
C GLY A 420 2.57 -18.33 -16.52
N ASN A 421 3.83 -18.05 -16.80
CA ASN A 421 4.38 -16.70 -16.94
C ASN A 421 5.54 -16.69 -17.96
N PRO A 422 6.01 -15.52 -18.42
CA PRO A 422 7.07 -15.45 -19.43
C PRO A 422 8.47 -15.90 -18.95
N ALA A 423 8.75 -15.90 -17.64
CA ALA A 423 10.06 -16.27 -17.08
C ALA A 423 10.16 -17.72 -16.56
N GLY A 424 9.03 -18.40 -16.34
CA GLY A 424 9.02 -19.72 -15.70
C GLY A 424 9.20 -19.62 -14.19
N THR A 425 10.38 -19.97 -13.68
CA THR A 425 10.68 -19.96 -12.23
C THR A 425 11.98 -19.22 -11.94
N GLY A 426 12.17 -18.83 -10.70
CA GLY A 426 13.36 -18.14 -10.21
C GLY A 426 13.14 -16.65 -9.95
N PRO A 427 14.23 -15.88 -9.74
CA PRO A 427 14.15 -14.46 -9.43
C PRO A 427 13.41 -13.62 -10.49
N ASP A 428 13.49 -14.02 -11.76
CA ASP A 428 12.82 -13.31 -12.87
C ASP A 428 11.30 -13.53 -12.84
N ALA A 429 10.81 -14.67 -12.34
CA ALA A 429 9.38 -14.93 -12.25
C ALA A 429 8.69 -13.94 -11.28
N ARG A 430 9.37 -13.57 -10.19
CA ARG A 430 8.87 -12.62 -9.18
C ARG A 430 8.50 -11.27 -9.78
N ILE A 431 9.26 -10.82 -10.78
CA ILE A 431 9.13 -9.48 -11.35
C ILE A 431 8.17 -9.42 -12.55
N ALA A 432 7.56 -10.56 -12.92
CA ALA A 432 6.46 -10.58 -13.87
C ALA A 432 5.29 -9.75 -13.32
N GLY A 433 4.77 -8.81 -14.12
CA GLY A 433 3.80 -7.80 -13.65
C GLY A 433 2.39 -8.34 -13.37
N GLN A 434 1.47 -7.42 -13.12
CA GLN A 434 0.03 -7.73 -13.09
C GLN A 434 -0.47 -8.08 -14.51
N VAL A 435 -1.51 -8.92 -14.58
CA VAL A 435 -2.13 -9.36 -15.83
C VAL A 435 -3.22 -8.36 -16.25
N ALA A 436 -3.26 -8.04 -17.52
CA ALA A 436 -4.40 -7.44 -18.20
C ALA A 436 -4.89 -8.40 -19.29
N ALA A 437 -6.16 -8.31 -19.66
CA ALA A 437 -6.74 -9.23 -20.62
C ALA A 437 -7.80 -8.58 -21.49
N ALA A 438 -7.98 -9.14 -22.68
CA ALA A 438 -9.05 -8.74 -23.59
C ALA A 438 -9.57 -9.96 -24.34
N ASP A 439 -10.86 -9.97 -24.66
CA ASP A 439 -11.53 -11.07 -25.38
C ASP A 439 -12.56 -10.45 -26.34
N ASP A 440 -12.46 -10.78 -27.63
CA ASP A 440 -13.41 -10.34 -28.67
C ASP A 440 -14.49 -11.40 -28.98
N GLY A 441 -14.57 -12.46 -28.18
CA GLY A 441 -15.44 -13.62 -28.34
C GLY A 441 -14.88 -14.72 -29.23
N ARG A 442 -13.82 -14.44 -30.01
CA ARG A 442 -13.14 -15.41 -30.88
C ARG A 442 -11.71 -15.64 -30.42
N THR A 443 -11.02 -14.57 -30.04
CA THR A 443 -9.64 -14.54 -29.61
C THR A 443 -9.56 -13.95 -28.20
N ALA A 444 -8.90 -14.66 -27.31
CA ALA A 444 -8.56 -14.18 -25.97
C ALA A 444 -7.07 -13.82 -25.92
N LEU A 445 -6.77 -12.70 -25.27
CA LEU A 445 -5.45 -12.16 -25.03
C LEU A 445 -5.24 -11.99 -23.53
N ALA A 446 -4.10 -12.45 -23.04
CA ALA A 446 -3.56 -12.05 -21.75
C ALA A 446 -2.21 -11.35 -21.98
N CYS A 447 -1.96 -10.26 -21.28
CA CYS A 447 -0.69 -9.54 -21.35
C CYS A 447 -0.24 -9.08 -19.97
N MET A 448 1.07 -8.91 -19.82
CA MET A 448 1.68 -8.46 -18.57
C MET A 448 3.04 -7.84 -18.84
N ARG A 449 3.52 -7.05 -17.88
CA ARG A 449 4.91 -6.59 -17.89
C ARG A 449 5.85 -7.80 -17.79
N ASP A 450 6.79 -7.85 -18.71
CA ASP A 450 7.84 -8.86 -18.77
C ASP A 450 8.95 -8.56 -17.75
N PRO A 451 9.63 -9.58 -17.21
CA PRO A 451 10.78 -9.42 -16.33
C PRO A 451 11.88 -8.49 -16.86
N ASP A 452 12.19 -8.50 -18.16
CA ASP A 452 13.16 -7.56 -18.75
C ASP A 452 12.50 -6.23 -19.16
N ASP A 453 11.62 -5.71 -18.29
CA ASP A 453 10.88 -4.45 -18.38
C ASP A 453 9.96 -4.26 -19.59
N GLY A 454 9.86 -5.23 -20.50
CA GLY A 454 9.06 -5.15 -21.71
C GLY A 454 7.60 -5.55 -21.50
N LEU A 455 6.94 -5.94 -22.58
CA LEU A 455 5.58 -6.46 -22.56
C LEU A 455 5.59 -7.89 -23.11
N ALA A 456 4.90 -8.80 -22.42
CA ALA A 456 4.66 -10.16 -22.88
C ALA A 456 3.16 -10.39 -23.11
N VAL A 457 2.84 -11.16 -24.15
CA VAL A 457 1.48 -11.55 -24.50
C VAL A 457 1.34 -13.06 -24.62
N ARG A 458 0.14 -13.55 -24.33
CA ARG A 458 -0.29 -14.92 -24.61
C ARG A 458 -1.65 -14.82 -25.29
N VAL A 459 -1.85 -15.58 -26.36
CA VAL A 459 -3.05 -15.49 -27.20
C VAL A 459 -3.67 -16.88 -27.40
N ARG A 460 -5.00 -16.94 -27.37
CA ARG A 460 -5.78 -18.12 -27.76
C ARG A 460 -6.80 -17.70 -28.81
N THR A 461 -6.64 -18.22 -30.02
CA THR A 461 -7.61 -18.04 -31.12
C THR A 461 -8.78 -19.03 -31.01
N GLU A 462 -9.84 -18.78 -31.79
CA GLU A 462 -11.11 -19.51 -31.73
C GLU A 462 -10.92 -21.02 -31.89
N GLY A 463 -11.42 -21.81 -30.92
CA GLY A 463 -11.28 -23.27 -30.90
C GLY A 463 -9.84 -23.78 -30.72
N GLY A 464 -8.88 -22.88 -30.51
CA GLY A 464 -7.47 -23.17 -30.30
C GLY A 464 -7.08 -23.38 -28.84
N VAL A 465 -5.81 -23.72 -28.64
CA VAL A 465 -5.14 -23.72 -27.32
C VAL A 465 -4.36 -22.42 -27.16
N TRP A 466 -4.09 -22.01 -25.91
CA TRP A 466 -3.21 -20.87 -25.65
C TRP A 466 -1.81 -21.11 -26.23
N ALA A 467 -1.32 -20.16 -27.02
CA ALA A 467 0.07 -20.13 -27.48
C ALA A 467 1.05 -19.96 -26.31
N ALA A 468 2.35 -20.08 -26.57
CA ALA A 468 3.37 -19.71 -25.58
C ALA A 468 3.35 -18.19 -25.32
N TRP A 469 3.89 -17.77 -24.17
CA TRP A 469 4.18 -16.36 -23.93
C TRP A 469 5.18 -15.85 -24.98
N ALA A 470 4.88 -14.70 -25.58
CA ALA A 470 5.70 -14.05 -26.57
C ALA A 470 5.97 -12.60 -26.14
N ARG A 471 7.23 -12.20 -26.14
CA ARG A 471 7.63 -10.82 -25.88
C ARG A 471 7.30 -9.95 -27.09
N LEU A 472 6.79 -8.76 -26.85
CA LEU A 472 6.57 -7.74 -27.87
C LEU A 472 7.71 -6.72 -27.88
N ASP A 473 8.09 -6.29 -29.08
CA ASP A 473 9.01 -5.18 -29.26
C ASP A 473 8.36 -3.86 -28.80
N GLY A 474 9.09 -3.04 -28.06
CA GLY A 474 8.57 -1.77 -27.56
C GLY A 474 9.38 -1.19 -26.41
N PRO A 475 8.91 -0.06 -25.84
CA PRO A 475 9.54 0.58 -24.69
C PRO A 475 9.35 -0.23 -23.41
N ALA A 476 10.08 0.15 -22.37
CA ALA A 476 9.90 -0.37 -21.03
C ALA A 476 8.53 0.04 -20.44
N VAL A 477 7.95 -0.84 -19.63
CA VAL A 477 6.66 -0.70 -18.96
C VAL A 477 6.85 -0.52 -17.45
N HIS A 478 6.14 0.44 -16.86
CA HIS A 478 6.23 0.79 -15.44
C HIS A 478 5.38 -0.08 -14.51
N ASP A 479 4.15 -0.39 -14.94
CA ASP A 479 3.14 -1.05 -14.10
C ASP A 479 2.21 -1.92 -14.95
N ALA A 480 1.11 -2.40 -14.37
CA ALA A 480 0.08 -3.15 -15.08
C ALA A 480 -0.34 -2.45 -16.40
N PRO A 481 -0.34 -3.17 -17.54
CA PRO A 481 -0.94 -2.66 -18.76
C PRO A 481 -2.48 -2.64 -18.64
N ALA A 482 -3.15 -2.07 -19.64
CA ALA A 482 -4.56 -2.25 -19.93
C ALA A 482 -4.71 -2.86 -21.32
N ALA A 483 -5.69 -3.74 -21.53
CA ALA A 483 -5.92 -4.40 -22.82
C ALA A 483 -7.36 -4.15 -23.29
N LEU A 484 -7.51 -3.83 -24.58
CA LEU A 484 -8.78 -3.60 -25.25
C LEU A 484 -8.88 -4.51 -26.48
N ALA A 485 -10.09 -4.94 -26.81
CA ALA A 485 -10.38 -5.68 -28.04
C ALA A 485 -11.59 -5.08 -28.76
N LEU A 486 -11.48 -4.91 -30.07
CA LEU A 486 -12.54 -4.41 -30.94
C LEU A 486 -12.42 -5.02 -32.34
N ASP A 487 -13.44 -5.74 -32.78
CA ASP A 487 -13.57 -6.28 -34.15
C ASP A 487 -12.33 -7.05 -34.65
N GLY A 488 -11.70 -7.88 -33.80
CA GLY A 488 -10.50 -8.65 -34.14
C GLY A 488 -9.18 -7.89 -34.00
N ALA A 489 -9.22 -6.61 -33.62
CA ALA A 489 -8.04 -5.81 -33.28
C ALA A 489 -7.87 -5.72 -31.77
N PHE A 490 -6.62 -5.80 -31.33
CA PHE A 490 -6.22 -5.68 -29.94
C PHE A 490 -5.36 -4.44 -29.74
N THR A 491 -5.56 -3.78 -28.61
CA THR A 491 -4.78 -2.61 -28.19
C THR A 491 -4.33 -2.81 -26.75
N ILE A 492 -3.03 -2.79 -26.51
CA ILE A 492 -2.45 -2.82 -25.16
C ILE A 492 -1.87 -1.45 -24.87
N ILE A 493 -2.18 -0.88 -23.70
CA ILE A 493 -1.78 0.46 -23.30
C ILE A 493 -1.04 0.35 -21.98
N ALA A 494 0.12 0.98 -21.85
CA ALA A 494 0.88 0.92 -20.61
C ALA A 494 1.62 2.22 -20.31
N ALA A 495 1.74 2.55 -19.03
CA ALA A 495 2.64 3.59 -18.57
C ALA A 495 4.10 3.19 -18.82
N THR A 496 4.91 4.13 -19.26
CA THR A 496 6.37 3.99 -19.42
C THR A 496 7.09 5.05 -18.59
N PRO A 497 8.41 4.93 -18.39
CA PRO A 497 9.21 5.97 -17.72
C PRO A 497 9.04 7.39 -18.23
N ASP A 498 8.74 7.53 -19.51
CA ASP A 498 8.75 8.82 -20.17
C ASP A 498 7.37 9.27 -20.66
N ASN A 499 6.36 8.39 -20.76
CA ASN A 499 5.02 8.69 -21.29
C ASN A 499 4.06 7.47 -21.13
N VAL A 500 3.11 7.32 -22.06
CA VAL A 500 2.26 6.13 -22.27
C VAL A 500 2.57 5.53 -23.63
N ALA A 501 2.69 4.20 -23.71
CA ALA A 501 2.90 3.47 -24.94
C ALA A 501 1.66 2.63 -25.31
N VAL A 502 1.54 2.35 -26.60
CA VAL A 502 0.50 1.49 -27.16
C VAL A 502 1.13 0.39 -28.01
N TRP A 503 0.59 -0.82 -27.91
CA TRP A 503 0.82 -1.94 -28.82
C TRP A 503 -0.49 -2.28 -29.52
N GLU A 504 -0.48 -2.26 -30.84
CA GLU A 504 -1.66 -2.47 -31.69
C GLU A 504 -1.40 -3.69 -32.59
N GLY A 505 -2.34 -4.64 -32.63
CA GLY A 505 -2.16 -5.89 -33.36
C GLY A 505 -3.45 -6.70 -33.56
N ASP A 506 -3.34 -7.85 -34.22
CA ASP A 506 -4.45 -8.78 -34.48
C ASP A 506 -4.35 -10.08 -33.65
N GLY A 507 -3.51 -10.06 -32.62
CA GLY A 507 -3.18 -11.23 -31.79
C GLY A 507 -2.02 -12.07 -32.35
N VAL A 508 -1.54 -11.79 -33.56
CA VAL A 508 -0.36 -12.46 -34.15
C VAL A 508 0.71 -11.44 -34.47
N ASP A 509 0.37 -10.43 -35.26
CA ASP A 509 1.27 -9.35 -35.65
C ASP A 509 1.03 -8.11 -34.80
N TRP A 510 2.12 -7.49 -34.33
CA TRP A 510 2.07 -6.37 -33.40
C TRP A 510 2.97 -5.23 -33.85
N THR A 511 2.52 -4.01 -33.58
CA THR A 511 3.31 -2.78 -33.73
C THR A 511 3.22 -1.97 -32.44
N SER A 512 4.24 -1.19 -32.13
CA SER A 512 4.26 -0.35 -30.93
C SER A 512 4.72 1.08 -31.21
N ARG A 513 4.20 2.02 -30.41
CA ARG A 513 4.57 3.44 -30.47
C ARG A 513 4.28 4.14 -29.14
N MET A 514 4.91 5.29 -28.93
CA MET A 514 4.53 6.21 -27.84
C MET A 514 3.26 6.97 -28.24
N LEU A 515 2.36 7.19 -27.28
CA LEU A 515 1.22 8.08 -27.45
C LEU A 515 1.64 9.54 -27.25
N ASP A 516 1.12 10.43 -28.09
CA ASP A 516 1.23 11.88 -27.89
C ASP A 516 0.05 12.38 -27.06
N LEU A 517 0.03 12.00 -25.78
CA LEU A 517 -1.02 12.43 -24.85
C LEU A 517 -0.76 13.87 -24.40
N PRO A 518 -1.70 14.80 -24.64
CA PRO A 518 -1.53 16.17 -24.20
C PRO A 518 -1.68 16.24 -22.67
N GLY A 519 -0.80 16.99 -22.01
CA GLY A 519 -0.81 17.21 -20.56
C GLY A 519 -0.96 18.69 -20.20
N PRO A 520 -0.85 19.03 -18.90
CA PRO A 520 -0.86 20.41 -18.43
C PRO A 520 0.21 21.27 -19.12
N ASP A 521 -0.12 22.54 -19.37
CA ASP A 521 0.79 23.53 -19.97
C ASP A 521 1.38 23.09 -21.33
N ASP A 522 0.61 22.33 -22.13
CA ASP A 522 1.00 21.77 -23.43
C ASP A 522 2.25 20.87 -23.38
N LEU A 523 2.57 20.31 -22.20
CA LEU A 523 3.63 19.32 -22.02
C LEU A 523 3.09 17.90 -22.26
N PRO A 524 3.94 16.92 -22.64
CA PRO A 524 3.55 15.51 -22.66
C PRO A 524 3.02 15.05 -21.30
N PHE A 525 1.94 14.29 -21.31
CA PHE A 525 1.37 13.76 -20.07
C PHE A 525 2.25 12.65 -19.48
N LEU A 526 2.59 12.78 -18.20
CA LEU A 526 3.30 11.76 -17.42
C LEU A 526 2.33 11.15 -16.39
N PRO A 527 1.96 9.86 -16.52
CA PRO A 527 1.08 9.22 -15.57
C PRO A 527 1.76 9.04 -14.20
N ALA A 528 1.08 9.43 -13.12
CA ALA A 528 1.52 9.21 -11.74
C ALA A 528 0.79 8.03 -11.08
N SER A 529 0.22 7.12 -11.88
CA SER A 529 -0.40 5.88 -11.42
C SER A 529 -0.46 4.88 -12.59
N ALA A 530 -0.93 3.66 -12.33
CA ALA A 530 -1.37 2.76 -13.40
C ALA A 530 -2.36 3.47 -14.34
N VAL A 531 -2.24 3.20 -15.64
CA VAL A 531 -3.16 3.72 -16.66
C VAL A 531 -4.33 2.76 -16.79
N THR A 532 -5.54 3.31 -16.76
CA THR A 532 -6.77 2.55 -16.99
C THR A 532 -7.31 2.89 -18.35
N ALA A 533 -7.74 1.89 -19.11
CA ALA A 533 -8.32 2.09 -20.43
C ALA A 533 -9.71 1.47 -20.52
N ALA A 534 -10.61 2.12 -21.24
CA ALA A 534 -11.91 1.60 -21.60
C ALA A 534 -12.21 1.92 -23.07
N GLN A 535 -12.88 0.99 -23.74
CA GLN A 535 -13.32 1.16 -25.12
C GLN A 535 -14.66 1.90 -25.16
N ALA A 536 -14.71 3.04 -25.83
CA ALA A 536 -15.96 3.77 -26.08
C ALA A 536 -16.78 3.11 -27.21
N PRO A 537 -18.13 3.27 -27.21
CA PRO A 537 -19.01 2.70 -28.24
C PRO A 537 -18.72 3.15 -29.68
N ASP A 538 -18.06 4.28 -29.86
CA ASP A 538 -17.68 4.82 -31.16
C ASP A 538 -16.30 4.34 -31.66
N GLY A 539 -15.67 3.41 -30.92
CA GLY A 539 -14.38 2.83 -31.27
C GLY A 539 -13.17 3.66 -30.79
N ARG A 540 -13.35 4.75 -30.05
CA ARG A 540 -12.25 5.47 -29.38
C ARG A 540 -11.90 4.84 -28.04
N ALA A 541 -10.66 5.03 -27.61
CA ALA A 541 -10.22 4.65 -26.26
C ALA A 541 -10.35 5.84 -25.31
N VAL A 542 -10.76 5.57 -24.07
CA VAL A 542 -10.72 6.52 -22.95
C VAL A 542 -9.66 6.04 -21.97
N LEU A 543 -8.72 6.91 -21.59
CA LEU A 543 -7.65 6.64 -20.63
C LEU A 543 -7.84 7.46 -19.37
N ALA A 544 -7.48 6.88 -18.22
CA ALA A 544 -7.41 7.60 -16.95
C ALA A 544 -6.15 7.28 -16.15
N SER A 545 -5.60 8.31 -15.52
CA SER A 545 -4.45 8.21 -14.60
C SER A 545 -4.43 9.41 -13.65
N ARG A 546 -3.71 9.26 -12.53
CA ARG A 546 -3.35 10.40 -11.67
C ARG A 546 -2.40 11.36 -12.40
N VAL A 547 -2.56 12.65 -12.11
CA VAL A 547 -1.70 13.75 -12.56
C VAL A 547 -0.59 13.96 -11.53
N ALA A 548 0.65 13.99 -12.03
CA ALA A 548 1.83 14.22 -11.20
C ALA A 548 1.72 15.47 -10.31
N GLY A 549 2.06 15.32 -9.04
CA GLY A 549 2.16 16.38 -8.03
C GLY A 549 0.83 16.97 -7.54
N SER A 550 -0.32 16.42 -7.95
CA SER A 550 -1.63 16.99 -7.58
C SER A 550 -2.68 16.00 -7.09
N SER A 551 -2.52 14.69 -7.32
CA SER A 551 -3.56 13.67 -7.15
C SER A 551 -4.80 13.84 -8.04
N ASP A 552 -4.86 14.87 -8.88
CA ASP A 552 -5.96 15.07 -9.83
C ASP A 552 -6.05 13.92 -10.84
N VAL A 553 -7.20 13.79 -11.50
CA VAL A 553 -7.42 12.77 -12.52
C VAL A 553 -7.28 13.40 -13.91
N ALA A 554 -6.42 12.84 -14.74
CA ALA A 554 -6.41 13.10 -16.17
C ALA A 554 -7.28 12.06 -16.87
N LEU A 555 -8.14 12.54 -17.77
CA LEU A 555 -8.94 11.72 -18.67
C LEU A 555 -8.56 12.09 -20.10
N HIS A 556 -8.20 11.11 -20.91
CA HIS A 556 -7.90 11.29 -22.34
C HIS A 556 -8.89 10.50 -23.18
N ILE A 557 -9.28 11.04 -24.33
CA ILE A 557 -10.08 10.32 -25.32
C ILE A 557 -9.47 10.49 -26.70
N GLY A 558 -9.39 9.39 -27.46
CA GLY A 558 -8.77 9.43 -28.78
C GLY A 558 -8.72 8.11 -29.52
N ARG A 559 -8.24 8.17 -30.77
CA ARG A 559 -7.94 7.02 -31.63
C ARG A 559 -6.77 7.36 -32.54
N GLY A 560 -5.82 6.43 -32.70
CA GLY A 560 -4.62 6.67 -33.50
C GLY A 560 -3.75 7.77 -32.89
N GLU A 561 -3.56 8.86 -33.63
CA GLU A 561 -2.77 10.03 -33.23
C GLU A 561 -3.62 11.18 -32.65
N ASP A 562 -4.95 11.12 -32.82
CA ASP A 562 -5.86 12.19 -32.42
C ASP A 562 -6.31 12.01 -30.97
N TRP A 563 -5.66 12.74 -30.05
CA TRP A 563 -5.95 12.72 -28.62
C TRP A 563 -6.28 14.10 -28.07
N THR A 564 -7.33 14.13 -27.24
CA THR A 564 -7.68 15.25 -26.36
C THR A 564 -7.71 14.77 -24.92
N GLY A 565 -7.59 15.69 -23.97
CA GLY A 565 -7.74 15.33 -22.58
C GLY A 565 -8.26 16.46 -21.70
N VAL A 566 -8.66 16.08 -20.49
CA VAL A 566 -9.07 16.99 -19.44
C VAL A 566 -8.43 16.60 -18.13
N ARG A 567 -8.06 17.60 -17.35
CA ARG A 567 -7.73 17.47 -15.93
C ARG A 567 -9.00 17.74 -15.12
N VAL A 568 -9.36 16.79 -14.26
CA VAL A 568 -10.43 16.93 -13.28
C VAL A 568 -9.79 17.10 -11.91
N PRO A 569 -9.92 18.28 -11.27
CA PRO A 569 -9.39 18.51 -9.94
C PRO A 569 -9.96 17.55 -8.90
N LEU A 570 -9.10 17.00 -8.04
CA LEU A 570 -9.48 16.20 -6.89
C LEU A 570 -8.55 16.51 -5.71
N GLU A 571 -9.12 16.60 -4.52
CA GLU A 571 -8.40 16.97 -3.30
C GLU A 571 -7.71 15.74 -2.67
N GLY A 572 -6.69 15.18 -3.34
CA GLY A 572 -5.89 14.06 -2.84
C GLY A 572 -6.32 12.68 -3.38
N GLY A 573 -5.77 11.62 -2.81
CA GLY A 573 -5.97 10.23 -3.23
C GLY A 573 -4.70 9.59 -3.79
N VAL A 574 -4.58 8.27 -3.63
CA VAL A 574 -3.39 7.50 -4.04
C VAL A 574 -3.69 6.35 -5.00
N LEU A 575 -4.95 5.90 -5.06
CA LEU A 575 -5.36 4.77 -5.89
C LEU A 575 -5.56 5.24 -7.33
N ALA A 576 -5.17 4.40 -8.29
CA ALA A 576 -5.42 4.66 -9.71
C ALA A 576 -6.95 4.75 -9.97
N PRO A 577 -7.41 5.64 -10.87
CA PRO A 577 -8.82 5.75 -11.19
C PRO A 577 -9.34 4.49 -11.89
N ALA A 578 -10.46 3.94 -11.46
CA ALA A 578 -11.26 2.99 -12.22
C ALA A 578 -12.31 3.69 -13.06
N MET A 579 -12.73 3.05 -14.15
CA MET A 579 -13.71 3.60 -15.07
C MET A 579 -14.68 2.52 -15.57
N ALA A 580 -15.89 2.96 -15.91
CA ALA A 580 -16.84 2.19 -16.67
C ALA A 580 -17.49 3.08 -17.72
N ILE A 581 -17.73 2.54 -18.92
CA ILE A 581 -18.50 3.23 -19.96
C ILE A 581 -19.82 2.49 -20.13
N GLY A 582 -20.91 3.21 -19.90
CA GLY A 582 -22.27 2.71 -20.00
C GLY A 582 -22.91 2.98 -21.36
N PRO A 583 -24.20 2.61 -21.49
CA PRO A 583 -25.00 2.95 -22.66
C PRO A 583 -24.97 4.45 -22.96
N GLU A 584 -25.08 4.81 -24.25
CA GLU A 584 -25.12 6.21 -24.72
C GLU A 584 -23.86 7.04 -24.40
N GLY A 585 -22.77 6.40 -23.95
CA GLY A 585 -21.50 7.07 -23.67
C GLY A 585 -21.44 7.75 -22.29
N ALA A 586 -22.23 7.30 -21.32
CA ALA A 586 -22.03 7.66 -19.92
C ALA A 586 -20.68 7.11 -19.42
N LEU A 587 -19.86 7.94 -18.80
CA LEU A 587 -18.55 7.57 -18.25
C LEU A 587 -18.58 7.75 -16.74
N ALA A 588 -18.43 6.67 -15.98
CA ALA A 588 -18.18 6.73 -14.56
C ALA A 588 -16.68 6.64 -14.30
N VAL A 589 -16.16 7.50 -13.44
CA VAL A 589 -14.78 7.50 -12.94
C VAL A 589 -14.85 7.43 -11.42
N VAL A 590 -14.11 6.49 -10.83
CA VAL A 590 -14.08 6.30 -9.37
C VAL A 590 -12.66 6.07 -8.86
N CYS A 591 -12.31 6.70 -7.75
CA CYS A 591 -11.01 6.56 -7.09
C CYS A 591 -11.15 6.95 -5.60
N ASP A 592 -10.06 7.02 -4.83
CA ASP A 592 -10.06 7.65 -3.50
C ASP A 592 -9.75 9.15 -3.58
N ASP A 593 -10.16 9.92 -2.59
CA ASP A 593 -9.68 11.29 -2.35
C ASP A 593 -8.72 11.38 -1.13
N GLY A 594 -8.32 12.59 -0.75
CA GLY A 594 -7.38 12.83 0.35
C GLY A 594 -7.89 12.38 1.73
N SER A 595 -9.22 12.28 1.91
CA SER A 595 -9.80 11.69 3.12
C SER A 595 -9.74 10.16 3.14
N GLY A 596 -9.48 9.54 1.98
CA GLY A 596 -9.58 8.10 1.78
C GLY A 596 -10.98 7.63 1.39
N ALA A 597 -11.94 8.54 1.25
CA ALA A 597 -13.28 8.23 0.78
C ALA A 597 -13.31 7.92 -0.72
N PRO A 598 -14.24 7.08 -1.21
CA PRO A 598 -14.41 6.90 -2.64
C PRO A 598 -14.99 8.19 -3.24
N ALA A 599 -14.29 8.74 -4.22
CA ALA A 599 -14.72 9.87 -5.03
C ALA A 599 -15.25 9.36 -6.37
N VAL A 600 -16.51 9.70 -6.67
CA VAL A 600 -17.22 9.25 -7.88
C VAL A 600 -17.60 10.45 -8.74
N LEU A 601 -17.32 10.35 -10.04
CA LEU A 601 -17.69 11.32 -11.05
C LEU A 601 -18.37 10.62 -12.22
N VAL A 602 -19.49 11.17 -12.69
CA VAL A 602 -20.16 10.72 -13.91
C VAL A 602 -20.15 11.84 -14.95
N LEU A 603 -19.68 11.51 -16.15
CA LEU A 603 -19.52 12.39 -17.30
C LEU A 603 -20.17 11.78 -18.54
N THR A 604 -20.21 12.56 -19.61
CA THR A 604 -20.43 12.06 -20.98
C THR A 604 -19.10 12.07 -21.75
N LEU A 605 -18.98 11.25 -22.80
CA LEU A 605 -17.80 11.33 -23.68
C LEU A 605 -17.60 12.73 -24.29
N ALA A 606 -18.68 13.48 -24.53
CA ALA A 606 -18.63 14.85 -25.02
C ALA A 606 -17.99 15.83 -24.01
N ASP A 607 -18.08 15.57 -22.70
CA ASP A 607 -17.38 16.40 -21.70
C ASP A 607 -15.86 16.33 -21.88
N LEU A 608 -15.32 15.20 -22.35
CA LEU A 608 -13.88 15.02 -22.59
C LEU A 608 -13.38 15.76 -23.84
N GLU A 609 -14.26 15.98 -24.81
CA GLU A 609 -13.97 16.71 -26.05
C GLU A 609 -14.01 18.24 -25.85
N SER A 610 -14.57 18.69 -24.72
CA SER A 610 -14.92 20.09 -24.48
C SER A 610 -13.76 20.97 -24.01
N ALA A 611 -12.50 20.53 -24.17
CA ALA A 611 -11.26 21.11 -23.62
C ALA A 611 -10.95 22.59 -23.98
N GLY A 612 -11.87 23.34 -24.58
CA GLY A 612 -11.67 24.72 -25.01
C GLY A 612 -10.84 24.78 -26.30
N ALA A 613 -10.11 25.88 -26.51
CA ALA A 613 -9.30 26.09 -27.71
C ALA A 613 -7.99 25.27 -27.76
N GLY A 614 -7.76 24.33 -26.84
CA GLY A 614 -6.53 23.54 -26.71
C GLY A 614 -6.78 22.02 -26.68
N ARG A 615 -5.70 21.22 -26.73
CA ARG A 615 -5.76 19.74 -26.68
C ARG A 615 -5.94 19.18 -25.26
N PHE A 616 -5.67 19.99 -24.23
CA PHE A 616 -5.84 19.62 -22.82
C PHE A 616 -6.50 20.75 -22.03
N GLY A 617 -7.61 20.44 -21.36
CA GLY A 617 -8.44 21.44 -20.67
C GLY A 617 -8.61 21.15 -19.17
N LEU A 618 -9.13 22.14 -18.44
CA LEU A 618 -9.58 21.96 -17.06
C LEU A 618 -11.09 21.66 -17.06
N LEU A 619 -11.50 20.54 -16.49
CA LEU A 619 -12.90 20.18 -16.30
C LEU A 619 -13.26 20.27 -14.82
N SER A 620 -13.85 21.40 -14.41
CA SER A 620 -14.31 21.61 -13.04
C SER A 620 -15.69 21.00 -12.84
N ARG A 621 -15.73 19.73 -12.41
CA ARG A 621 -16.96 19.02 -12.04
C ARG A 621 -16.87 18.56 -10.57
N PRO A 622 -17.96 18.65 -9.80
CA PRO A 622 -17.96 18.16 -8.43
C PRO A 622 -17.86 16.63 -8.41
N TRP A 623 -16.99 16.13 -7.54
CA TRP A 623 -16.97 14.71 -7.18
C TRP A 623 -18.00 14.46 -6.09
N THR A 624 -18.71 13.35 -6.20
CA THR A 624 -19.45 12.80 -5.06
C THR A 624 -18.45 12.09 -4.16
N ARG A 625 -18.59 12.24 -2.84
CA ARG A 625 -17.71 11.61 -1.86
C ARG A 625 -18.49 10.61 -1.04
N GLY A 626 -17.95 9.41 -0.89
CA GLY A 626 -18.52 8.37 -0.05
C GLY A 626 -18.37 8.65 1.45
N ASP A 627 -19.04 7.82 2.25
CA ASP A 627 -19.06 7.85 3.72
C ASP A 627 -18.24 6.73 4.38
N ILE A 628 -17.35 6.08 3.61
CA ILE A 628 -16.46 5.00 4.06
C ILE A 628 -15.02 5.30 3.64
N THR A 629 -14.04 4.69 4.32
CA THR A 629 -12.62 4.73 3.90
C THR A 629 -12.28 3.50 3.05
N VAL A 630 -11.81 3.67 1.81
CA VAL A 630 -11.49 2.55 0.90
C VAL A 630 -10.06 2.07 1.05
N VAL A 631 -9.82 0.75 1.08
CA VAL A 631 -8.47 0.15 1.14
C VAL A 631 -7.96 -0.35 -0.20
N LYS A 632 -8.86 -0.70 -1.13
CA LYS A 632 -8.53 -1.13 -2.49
C LYS A 632 -9.14 -0.19 -3.52
N ARG A 633 -8.59 -0.24 -4.74
CA ARG A 633 -9.15 0.49 -5.88
C ARG A 633 -10.63 0.08 -6.07
N PRO A 634 -11.56 1.04 -6.12
CA PRO A 634 -12.96 0.73 -6.39
C PRO A 634 -13.15 0.17 -7.80
N ALA A 635 -14.18 -0.65 -7.99
CA ALA A 635 -14.68 -1.09 -9.29
C ALA A 635 -15.98 -0.35 -9.64
N ALA A 636 -16.20 -0.13 -10.93
CA ALA A 636 -17.43 0.46 -11.46
C ALA A 636 -17.94 -0.37 -12.63
N ALA A 637 -19.25 -0.45 -12.79
CA ALA A 637 -19.88 -1.03 -13.96
C ALA A 637 -21.25 -0.39 -14.22
N PHE A 638 -21.67 -0.36 -15.48
CA PHE A 638 -23.04 -0.04 -15.84
C PHE A 638 -23.80 -1.32 -16.20
N GLY A 639 -25.00 -1.48 -15.65
CA GLY A 639 -25.89 -2.55 -16.07
C GLY A 639 -26.49 -2.30 -17.44
N SER A 640 -27.10 -3.34 -18.00
CA SER A 640 -27.93 -3.23 -19.22
C SER A 640 -29.15 -2.31 -19.03
N ASP A 641 -29.55 -2.06 -17.78
CA ASP A 641 -30.54 -1.07 -17.37
C ASP A 641 -30.01 0.37 -17.40
N GLY A 642 -28.71 0.58 -17.55
CA GLY A 642 -28.04 1.88 -17.47
C GLY A 642 -27.74 2.34 -16.04
N ALA A 643 -28.02 1.53 -15.03
CA ALA A 643 -27.73 1.87 -13.63
C ALA A 643 -26.22 1.69 -13.35
N LEU A 644 -25.64 2.66 -12.65
CA LEU A 644 -24.25 2.61 -12.19
C LEU A 644 -24.18 1.76 -10.91
N ARG A 645 -23.26 0.80 -10.90
CA ARG A 645 -22.96 -0.04 -9.74
C ARG A 645 -21.49 0.08 -9.40
N LEU A 646 -21.21 0.23 -8.11
CA LEU A 646 -19.88 0.46 -7.57
C LEU A 646 -19.58 -0.56 -6.49
N TRP A 647 -18.31 -0.96 -6.40
CA TRP A 647 -17.82 -1.84 -5.33
C TRP A 647 -16.44 -1.41 -4.86
N THR A 648 -16.14 -1.63 -3.59
CA THR A 648 -14.80 -1.39 -3.04
C THR A 648 -14.58 -2.21 -1.78
N VAL A 649 -13.33 -2.51 -1.45
CA VAL A 649 -12.97 -3.06 -0.12
C VAL A 649 -12.69 -1.88 0.81
N ALA A 650 -13.33 -1.83 1.98
CA ALA A 650 -13.22 -0.74 2.92
C ALA A 650 -12.22 -1.02 4.07
N ALA A 651 -12.06 -0.07 4.99
CA ALA A 651 -11.15 -0.16 6.14
C ALA A 651 -11.42 -1.36 7.06
N ASP A 652 -12.65 -1.88 7.07
CA ASP A 652 -13.00 -3.11 7.79
C ASP A 652 -12.61 -4.40 7.05
N GLY A 653 -11.99 -4.31 5.87
CA GLY A 653 -11.59 -5.44 5.04
C GLY A 653 -12.75 -6.10 4.29
N GLU A 654 -13.98 -5.59 4.43
CA GLU A 654 -15.17 -6.14 3.79
C GLU A 654 -15.48 -5.43 2.47
N LEU A 655 -16.28 -6.08 1.61
CA LEU A 655 -16.75 -5.49 0.37
C LEU A 655 -17.97 -4.59 0.65
N TRP A 656 -17.91 -3.38 0.13
CA TRP A 656 -18.98 -2.39 0.16
C TRP A 656 -19.45 -2.08 -1.26
N THR A 657 -20.72 -1.71 -1.39
CA THR A 657 -21.36 -1.36 -2.66
C THR A 657 -22.21 -0.11 -2.55
N ALA A 658 -22.36 0.57 -3.67
CA ALA A 658 -23.26 1.68 -3.86
C ALA A 658 -23.79 1.67 -5.31
N GLU A 659 -25.01 2.16 -5.50
CA GLU A 659 -25.65 2.17 -6.82
C GLU A 659 -26.37 3.50 -7.09
N ALA A 660 -26.50 3.83 -8.37
CA ALA A 660 -27.32 4.94 -8.84
C ALA A 660 -28.17 4.51 -10.04
N GLU A 661 -29.43 4.94 -10.02
CA GLU A 661 -30.35 4.78 -11.14
C GLU A 661 -29.81 5.46 -12.42
N PRO A 662 -30.28 5.06 -13.62
CA PRO A 662 -29.82 5.64 -14.87
C PRO A 662 -29.96 7.17 -14.90
N GLY A 663 -28.85 7.88 -15.13
CA GLY A 663 -28.80 9.35 -15.13
C GLY A 663 -28.96 10.01 -13.75
N GLY A 664 -29.00 9.22 -12.67
CA GLY A 664 -29.00 9.70 -11.30
C GLY A 664 -27.65 10.29 -10.88
N GLU A 665 -27.66 11.03 -9.77
CA GLU A 665 -26.42 11.49 -9.14
C GLU A 665 -25.65 10.29 -8.58
N PRO A 666 -24.30 10.32 -8.58
CA PRO A 666 -23.53 9.26 -7.95
C PRO A 666 -23.87 9.13 -6.46
N PRO A 667 -23.78 7.93 -5.89
CA PRO A 667 -24.18 7.70 -4.51
C PRO A 667 -23.13 8.22 -3.51
N VAL A 668 -23.61 8.82 -2.41
CA VAL A 668 -22.80 9.20 -1.24
C VAL A 668 -22.73 8.06 -0.23
N SER A 669 -23.84 7.37 -0.01
CA SER A 669 -23.92 6.32 1.00
C SER A 669 -23.54 4.97 0.43
N TRP A 670 -22.63 4.31 1.12
CA TRP A 670 -22.22 2.95 0.84
C TRP A 670 -22.86 1.99 1.84
N SER A 671 -23.03 0.74 1.43
CA SER A 671 -23.50 -0.34 2.31
C SER A 671 -22.67 -1.59 2.10
N HIS A 672 -22.62 -2.48 3.09
CA HIS A 672 -22.00 -3.79 2.91
C HIS A 672 -22.64 -4.52 1.74
N ALA A 673 -21.81 -5.12 0.88
CA ALA A 673 -22.27 -6.03 -0.14
C ALA A 673 -22.58 -7.37 0.53
N THR A 674 -23.88 -7.73 0.58
CA THR A 674 -24.39 -8.93 1.27
C THR A 674 -24.92 -9.97 0.31
#